data_AF-A0A3M6YSV5-F1
#
_entry.id   AF-A0A3M6YSV5-F1
#
_cell.length_a   1.000
_cell.length_b   1.000
_cell.length_c   1.000
_cell.angle_alpha   90.00
_cell.angle_beta   90.00
_cell.angle_gamma   90.00
#
_symmetry.space_group_name_H-M   'P 1'
#
loop_
_entity.id
_entity.type
_entity.pdbx_description
1 polymer ?
#
loop_
_entity_poly.entity_id
_entity_poly.type
_entity_poly.pdbx_seq_one_letter_code
_entity_poly.pdbx_strand_id
1 'polypeptide(L)'
;MLGDQLYEGFDATFILRLDNPLLRYDCAVELPAGAVKDASKLYEVLKRGLGDRVSQVTIRPCSTSSWQLGAARPKSSAKGSMQAAFNVNPDTIHRTVDHGPSAENKAEASSFRKFWGEKAELRRFKDGSIQESLIWAPSEAGQPVLEQIVRFLLKRHVSELADASAKFTDDGFSRMLRHGPSTVLFKPLMEAFKQLEVDIRGLEDLPLSIRQIMPADAQLRYSSIQPPVNVPGRPRPLPADVTIQFEGSARWPDDLVAIQRTKIAFLLNICEKMQEAVDGVTTRIGLENQDHDSLNQGFLEIIYDSGAAFRMRVHHDREQTLLERQLKDKSLAPSVKESAAVGLAAYKRLYLKTPAHTQSVSRLCSRYPALSGTIRLTKKWFASHLLANHIAEEVIELIAIRNFVQPWPWQVPSSVQTGFLRTLHWVSRWDWRAEPLIVDLSGSAELKQPDVQAIKTHFDAWRKLDPSMNRIVLFAASNADTDGATYTDSNPSKVVAARMTALAKAASAEIEEKTVDLEAANLFASPLSDYDFVVHLNASASGGKKRRSLNSNAAFKNLELASLDDPSMVGFEPVTSFLHELQSLYGSAVLFFSGGVERPVIAGLWSPQTAPRSWKVNLAYSTIPVKEPKGEDVQAHINKDAILAEVARLGGDMIEKIEAQR
;
A
#
# COMPACT_ATOMS: atom_id res chain seq x y z
N MET A 1 -16.77 -0.12 -22.11
CA MET A 1 -16.85 1.28 -21.65
C MET A 1 -18.20 1.91 -21.95
N LEU A 2 -18.59 2.17 -23.21
CA LEU A 2 -19.93 2.72 -23.52
C LEU A 2 -21.10 1.79 -23.17
N GLY A 3 -20.85 0.48 -23.04
CA GLY A 3 -21.81 -0.50 -22.53
C GLY A 3 -21.71 -0.78 -21.02
N ASP A 4 -20.84 -0.07 -20.29
CA ASP A 4 -20.75 -0.19 -18.84
C ASP A 4 -21.90 0.63 -18.22
N GLN A 5 -22.76 -0.04 -17.45
CA GLN A 5 -23.92 0.58 -16.80
C GLN A 5 -23.64 0.98 -15.34
N LEU A 6 -22.47 0.62 -14.81
CA LEU A 6 -22.10 0.83 -13.40
C LEU A 6 -21.38 2.16 -13.19
N TYR A 7 -20.47 2.51 -14.11
CA TYR A 7 -19.60 3.67 -13.98
C TYR A 7 -19.80 4.65 -15.14
N GLU A 8 -19.72 5.95 -14.85
CA GLU A 8 -19.78 6.98 -15.88
C GLU A 8 -18.49 6.96 -16.72
N GLY A 9 -18.66 6.73 -18.01
CA GLY A 9 -17.54 6.60 -18.94
C GLY A 9 -17.21 7.88 -19.73
N PHE A 10 -17.85 9.01 -19.45
CA PHE A 10 -17.70 10.19 -20.32
C PHE A 10 -16.25 10.71 -20.32
N ASP A 11 -15.70 10.97 -19.14
CA ASP A 11 -14.36 11.52 -18.98
C ASP A 11 -13.28 10.65 -19.61
N ALA A 12 -13.32 9.35 -19.32
CA ALA A 12 -12.34 8.43 -19.86
C ALA A 12 -12.48 8.24 -21.38
N THR A 13 -13.65 8.49 -21.97
CA THR A 13 -13.83 8.38 -23.43
C THR A 13 -13.44 9.67 -24.16
N PHE A 14 -13.76 10.84 -23.60
CA PHE A 14 -13.74 12.11 -24.34
C PHE A 14 -12.82 13.18 -23.75
N ILE A 15 -12.45 13.09 -22.47
CA ILE A 15 -11.68 14.14 -21.78
C ILE A 15 -10.23 13.73 -21.59
N LEU A 16 -9.96 12.48 -21.17
CA LEU A 16 -8.62 12.04 -20.81
C LEU A 16 -7.70 11.96 -22.04
N ARG A 17 -6.58 12.67 -21.97
CA ARG A 17 -5.51 12.57 -22.97
C ARG A 17 -4.64 11.35 -22.69
N LEU A 18 -4.42 10.53 -23.73
CA LEU A 18 -3.70 9.24 -23.65
C LEU A 18 -2.33 9.30 -24.32
N ASP A 19 -1.75 10.49 -24.43
CA ASP A 19 -0.49 10.76 -25.12
C ASP A 19 0.74 10.58 -24.24
N ASN A 20 0.59 10.59 -22.91
CA ASN A 20 1.68 10.31 -21.98
C ASN A 20 2.11 8.83 -22.07
N PRO A 21 3.35 8.53 -22.51
CA PRO A 21 3.80 7.16 -22.73
C PRO A 21 3.91 6.34 -21.44
N LEU A 22 4.24 6.96 -20.30
CA LEU A 22 4.38 6.25 -19.01
C LEU A 22 3.04 5.75 -18.45
N LEU A 23 1.96 6.45 -18.79
CA LEU A 23 0.61 6.05 -18.40
C LEU A 23 0.03 5.06 -19.40
N ARG A 24 0.40 5.17 -20.68
CA ARG A 24 -0.15 4.32 -21.74
C ARG A 24 0.50 2.95 -21.83
N TYR A 25 1.81 2.89 -21.69
CA TYR A 25 2.61 1.69 -21.90
C TYR A 25 3.26 1.21 -20.61
N ASP A 26 3.53 -0.09 -20.52
CA ASP A 26 4.19 -0.69 -19.35
C ASP A 26 5.70 -0.45 -19.35
N CYS A 27 6.29 -0.36 -20.55
CA CYS A 27 7.70 -0.10 -20.77
C CYS A 27 7.88 0.68 -22.08
N ALA A 28 8.84 1.58 -22.11
CA ALA A 28 9.28 2.29 -23.31
C ALA A 28 10.80 2.37 -23.37
N VAL A 29 11.33 2.32 -24.59
CA VAL A 29 12.74 2.54 -24.91
C VAL A 29 12.87 3.71 -25.87
N GLU A 30 13.72 4.67 -25.53
CA GLU A 30 14.13 5.75 -26.41
C GLU A 30 15.42 5.40 -27.15
N LEU A 31 15.41 5.70 -28.44
CA LEU A 31 16.50 5.45 -29.38
C LEU A 31 16.77 6.75 -30.15
N PRO A 32 18.04 7.10 -30.40
CA PRO A 32 18.35 8.20 -31.32
C PRO A 32 17.81 7.91 -32.72
N ALA A 33 17.18 8.89 -33.35
CA ALA A 33 16.62 8.74 -34.69
C ALA A 33 17.68 8.34 -35.73
N GLY A 34 18.94 8.77 -35.54
CA GLY A 34 20.06 8.36 -36.39
C GLY A 34 20.46 6.89 -36.26
N ALA A 35 20.12 6.23 -35.16
CA ALA A 35 20.45 4.82 -34.92
C ALA A 35 19.45 3.86 -35.57
N VAL A 36 18.23 4.34 -35.89
CA VAL A 36 17.16 3.56 -36.49
C VAL A 36 16.88 4.06 -37.91
N LYS A 37 17.35 3.31 -38.91
CA LYS A 37 17.14 3.67 -40.33
C LYS A 37 15.72 3.40 -40.82
N ASP A 38 15.08 2.36 -40.29
CA ASP A 38 13.76 1.88 -40.73
C ASP A 38 12.91 1.48 -39.51
N ALA A 39 11.87 2.28 -39.24
CA ALA A 39 10.94 2.05 -38.15
C ALA A 39 10.09 0.78 -38.37
N SER A 40 9.72 0.47 -39.62
CA SER A 40 8.94 -0.73 -39.93
C SER A 40 9.75 -1.99 -39.67
N LYS A 41 11.04 -1.99 -40.04
CA LYS A 41 11.96 -3.08 -39.70
C LYS A 41 12.11 -3.24 -38.19
N LEU A 42 12.25 -2.14 -37.45
CA LEU A 42 12.32 -2.18 -35.98
C LEU A 42 11.06 -2.83 -35.38
N TYR A 43 9.87 -2.49 -35.89
CA TYR A 43 8.60 -3.07 -35.44
C TYR A 43 8.57 -4.59 -35.66
N GLU A 44 8.88 -5.06 -36.87
CA GLU A 44 8.87 -6.49 -37.20
C GLU A 44 9.87 -7.30 -36.37
N VAL A 45 11.07 -6.75 -36.15
CA VAL A 45 12.10 -7.37 -35.31
C VAL A 45 11.63 -7.49 -33.86
N LEU A 46 11.12 -6.40 -33.27
CA LEU A 46 10.67 -6.39 -31.88
C LEU A 46 9.46 -7.30 -31.70
N LYS A 47 8.47 -7.24 -32.60
CA LYS A 47 7.29 -8.10 -32.57
C LYS A 47 7.67 -9.58 -32.65
N ARG A 48 8.56 -9.95 -33.59
CA ARG A 48 9.03 -11.33 -33.74
C ARG A 48 9.86 -11.80 -32.54
N GLY A 49 10.73 -10.95 -32.02
CA GLY A 49 11.65 -11.33 -30.94
C GLY A 49 11.01 -11.36 -29.56
N LEU A 50 10.01 -10.50 -29.30
CA LEU A 50 9.30 -10.45 -28.01
C LEU A 50 8.16 -11.46 -27.93
N GLY A 51 7.51 -11.79 -29.06
CA GLY A 51 6.48 -12.82 -29.12
C GLY A 51 5.35 -12.59 -28.12
N ASP A 52 5.02 -13.62 -27.35
CA ASP A 52 3.95 -13.67 -26.33
C ASP A 52 4.30 -12.93 -25.02
N ARG A 53 5.50 -12.33 -24.92
CA ARG A 53 5.90 -11.47 -23.80
C ARG A 53 5.24 -10.09 -23.84
N VAL A 54 4.78 -9.67 -25.01
CA VAL A 54 4.12 -8.38 -25.21
C VAL A 54 2.77 -8.56 -25.90
N SER A 55 1.76 -7.85 -25.42
CA SER A 55 0.45 -7.80 -26.08
C SER A 55 0.40 -6.74 -27.18
N GLN A 56 1.22 -5.71 -27.06
CA GLN A 56 1.30 -4.61 -28.03
C GLN A 56 2.72 -4.07 -28.14
N VAL A 57 3.15 -3.80 -29.37
CA VAL A 57 4.34 -3.00 -29.69
C VAL A 57 3.87 -1.74 -30.42
N THR A 58 4.33 -0.57 -29.99
CA THR A 58 4.10 0.69 -30.70
C THR A 58 5.44 1.36 -30.99
N ILE A 59 5.60 1.89 -32.20
CA ILE A 59 6.75 2.74 -32.54
C ILE A 59 6.24 4.14 -32.80
N ARG A 60 6.74 5.09 -32.02
CA ARG A 60 6.50 6.51 -32.20
C ARG A 60 7.71 7.12 -32.90
N PRO A 61 7.61 7.46 -34.20
CA PRO A 61 8.69 8.11 -34.91
C PRO A 61 8.91 9.53 -34.37
N CYS A 62 10.10 10.08 -34.62
CA CYS A 62 10.39 11.48 -34.34
C CYS A 62 9.38 12.38 -35.05
N SER A 63 8.86 13.39 -34.34
CA SER A 63 7.97 14.39 -34.93
C SER A 63 8.71 15.13 -36.04
N THR A 64 8.10 15.18 -37.24
CA THR A 64 8.61 16.02 -38.33
C THR A 64 8.26 17.47 -38.02
N SER A 65 9.25 18.37 -37.99
CA SER A 65 8.99 19.81 -37.87
C SER A 65 8.21 20.30 -39.09
N SER A 66 7.27 21.22 -38.90
CA SER A 66 6.63 21.93 -40.02
C SER A 66 7.68 22.64 -40.88
N TRP A 67 7.52 22.63 -42.19
CA TRP A 67 8.39 23.35 -43.12
C TRP A 67 7.57 24.29 -44.01
N GLN A 68 8.23 25.34 -44.51
CA GLN A 68 7.59 26.33 -45.38
C GLN A 68 7.20 25.73 -46.74
N LEU A 69 6.10 26.23 -47.32
CA LEU A 69 5.69 25.88 -48.68
C LEU A 69 6.79 26.32 -49.67
N GLY A 70 7.19 25.41 -50.56
CA GLY A 70 8.30 25.63 -51.51
C GLY A 70 9.69 25.27 -50.96
N ALA A 71 9.85 25.03 -49.66
CA ALA A 71 11.09 24.52 -49.10
C ALA A 71 11.24 23.02 -49.35
N ALA A 72 12.49 22.55 -49.51
CA ALA A 72 12.78 21.13 -49.58
C ALA A 72 12.36 20.43 -48.27
N ARG A 73 11.79 19.22 -48.38
CA ARG A 73 11.37 18.42 -47.23
C ARG A 73 12.52 18.31 -46.21
N PRO A 74 12.31 18.64 -44.93
CA PRO A 74 13.32 18.45 -43.90
C PRO A 74 13.78 17.00 -43.90
N LYS A 75 15.09 16.79 -44.00
CA LYS A 75 15.65 15.48 -43.71
C LYS A 75 15.34 15.15 -42.26
N SER A 76 14.95 13.89 -41.99
CA SER A 76 14.73 13.42 -40.61
C SER A 76 15.90 13.87 -39.74
N SER A 77 15.59 14.62 -38.67
CA SER A 77 16.59 15.16 -37.77
C SER A 77 17.35 14.01 -37.12
N ALA A 78 18.66 13.91 -37.38
CA ALA A 78 19.55 12.98 -36.67
C ALA A 78 19.62 13.25 -35.15
N LYS A 79 19.14 14.43 -34.71
CA LYS A 79 19.07 14.85 -33.29
C LYS A 79 17.75 14.49 -32.62
N GLY A 80 16.77 13.94 -33.34
CA GLY A 80 15.51 13.50 -32.75
C GLY A 80 15.63 12.17 -32.00
N SER A 81 14.66 11.87 -31.14
CA SER A 81 14.49 10.54 -30.55
C SER A 81 13.29 9.81 -31.20
N MET A 82 13.40 8.49 -31.28
CA MET A 82 12.33 7.56 -31.62
C MET A 82 12.04 6.73 -30.38
N GLN A 83 10.77 6.44 -30.12
CA GLN A 83 10.36 5.63 -28.99
C GLN A 83 9.74 4.33 -29.48
N ALA A 84 10.18 3.20 -28.92
CA ALA A 84 9.47 1.93 -29.00
C ALA A 84 8.85 1.63 -27.64
N ALA A 85 7.56 1.35 -27.61
CA ALA A 85 6.80 1.16 -26.38
C ALA A 85 6.03 -0.16 -26.40
N PHE A 86 5.87 -0.75 -25.21
CA PHE A 86 5.42 -2.13 -25.03
C PHE A 86 4.33 -2.19 -23.95
N ASN A 87 3.26 -2.92 -24.24
CA ASN A 87 2.38 -3.46 -23.20
C ASN A 87 2.81 -4.91 -22.96
N VAL A 88 3.13 -5.24 -21.73
CA VAL A 88 3.72 -6.53 -21.38
C VAL A 88 2.66 -7.53 -20.94
N ASN A 89 2.93 -8.80 -21.17
CA ASN A 89 2.16 -9.89 -20.58
C ASN A 89 2.84 -10.30 -19.26
N PRO A 90 2.21 -10.07 -18.09
CA PRO A 90 2.83 -10.29 -16.79
C PRO A 90 3.20 -11.76 -16.54
N ASP A 91 2.52 -12.72 -17.18
CA ASP A 91 2.75 -14.15 -16.97
C ASP A 91 4.03 -14.65 -17.65
N THR A 92 4.39 -14.05 -18.79
CA THR A 92 5.50 -14.52 -19.64
C THR A 92 6.71 -13.58 -19.60
N ILE A 93 6.56 -12.34 -19.15
CA ILE A 93 7.62 -11.32 -19.21
C ILE A 93 8.90 -11.69 -18.45
N HIS A 94 8.76 -12.41 -17.33
CA HIS A 94 9.88 -12.78 -16.45
C HIS A 94 10.51 -14.14 -16.77
N ARG A 95 9.99 -14.92 -17.73
CA ARG A 95 10.52 -16.27 -18.00
C ARG A 95 11.97 -16.19 -18.48
N THR A 96 12.82 -17.04 -17.92
CA THR A 96 14.26 -17.10 -18.25
C THR A 96 14.56 -17.98 -19.45
N VAL A 97 13.62 -18.83 -19.86
CA VAL A 97 13.76 -19.71 -21.02
C VAL A 97 12.66 -19.42 -22.03
N ASP A 98 13.03 -19.16 -23.28
CA ASP A 98 12.09 -19.12 -24.41
C ASP A 98 12.16 -20.44 -25.18
N HIS A 99 11.00 -21.06 -25.37
CA HIS A 99 10.84 -22.24 -26.21
C HIS A 99 10.66 -21.84 -27.67
N GLY A 100 11.52 -22.36 -28.54
CA GLY A 100 11.44 -22.23 -29.99
C GLY A 100 10.81 -23.45 -30.65
N PRO A 101 10.91 -23.56 -31.99
CA PRO A 101 10.37 -24.70 -32.73
C PRO A 101 11.11 -26.00 -32.41
N SER A 102 10.42 -27.13 -32.63
CA SER A 102 11.03 -28.47 -32.55
C SER A 102 12.21 -28.58 -33.51
N ALA A 103 13.28 -29.25 -33.07
CA ALA A 103 14.47 -29.54 -33.88
C ALA A 103 14.14 -30.34 -35.15
N GLU A 104 13.04 -31.09 -35.13
CA GLU A 104 12.53 -31.87 -36.27
C GLU A 104 11.96 -30.97 -37.37
N ASN A 105 11.44 -29.79 -37.01
CA ASN A 105 10.85 -28.84 -37.93
C ASN A 105 11.95 -27.98 -38.60
N LYS A 106 12.72 -28.62 -39.50
CA LYS A 106 13.97 -28.07 -40.09
C LYS A 106 13.84 -26.66 -40.63
N ALA A 107 12.73 -26.32 -41.29
CA ALA A 107 12.50 -25.00 -41.87
C ALA A 107 12.39 -23.91 -40.79
N GLU A 108 11.53 -24.11 -39.79
CA GLU A 108 11.32 -23.17 -38.69
C GLU A 108 12.55 -23.06 -37.79
N ALA A 109 13.17 -24.19 -37.46
CA ALA A 109 14.42 -24.22 -36.69
C ALA A 109 15.56 -23.47 -37.40
N SER A 110 15.68 -23.60 -38.73
CA SER A 110 16.66 -22.84 -39.51
C SER A 110 16.37 -21.33 -39.50
N SER A 111 15.10 -20.94 -39.59
CA SER A 111 14.68 -19.53 -39.52
C SER A 111 14.94 -18.94 -38.13
N PHE A 112 14.71 -19.73 -37.08
CA PHE A 112 14.98 -19.36 -35.69
C PHE A 112 16.47 -19.15 -35.45
N ARG A 113 17.32 -20.10 -35.83
CA ARG A 113 18.79 -19.97 -35.74
C ARG A 113 19.34 -18.80 -36.55
N LYS A 114 18.82 -18.56 -37.76
CA LYS A 114 19.21 -17.37 -38.54
C LYS A 114 18.86 -16.06 -37.82
N PHE A 115 17.67 -15.99 -37.23
CA PHE A 115 17.21 -14.79 -36.54
C PHE A 115 17.98 -14.52 -35.25
N TRP A 116 18.20 -15.53 -34.40
CA TRP A 116 18.84 -15.39 -33.09
C TRP A 116 20.35 -15.60 -33.09
N GLY A 117 20.92 -16.23 -34.12
CA GLY A 117 22.36 -16.47 -34.23
C GLY A 117 22.91 -17.27 -33.06
N GLU A 118 23.98 -16.76 -32.45
CA GLU A 118 24.70 -17.40 -31.33
C GLU A 118 23.86 -17.56 -30.05
N LYS A 119 22.74 -16.84 -29.94
CA LYS A 119 21.86 -16.94 -28.77
C LYS A 119 20.94 -18.17 -28.82
N ALA A 120 20.72 -18.75 -30.00
CA ALA A 120 19.91 -19.96 -30.16
C ALA A 120 20.74 -21.22 -29.85
N GLU A 121 20.21 -22.05 -28.97
CA GLU A 121 20.79 -23.34 -28.60
C GLU A 121 19.74 -24.45 -28.60
N LEU A 122 20.19 -25.69 -28.81
CA LEU A 122 19.35 -26.87 -28.73
C LEU A 122 19.28 -27.37 -27.29
N ARG A 123 18.08 -27.46 -26.73
CA ARG A 123 17.88 -27.95 -25.37
C ARG A 123 16.92 -29.12 -25.33
N ARG A 124 17.28 -30.13 -24.53
CA ARG A 124 16.40 -31.24 -24.16
C ARG A 124 15.67 -30.90 -22.87
N PHE A 125 14.35 -30.98 -22.88
CA PHE A 125 13.50 -30.71 -21.73
C PHE A 125 13.15 -31.99 -20.96
N LYS A 126 12.56 -31.84 -19.77
CA LYS A 126 12.22 -32.96 -18.88
C LYS A 126 11.20 -33.92 -19.49
N ASP A 127 10.38 -33.43 -20.41
CA ASP A 127 9.42 -34.20 -21.21
C ASP A 127 10.09 -34.99 -22.35
N GLY A 128 11.41 -34.87 -22.52
CA GLY A 128 12.19 -35.53 -23.58
C GLY A 128 12.21 -34.77 -24.91
N SER A 129 11.46 -33.68 -25.04
CA SER A 129 11.42 -32.88 -26.25
C SER A 129 12.76 -32.16 -26.49
N ILE A 130 13.16 -32.03 -27.76
CA ILE A 130 14.35 -31.28 -28.19
C ILE A 130 13.88 -30.11 -29.03
N GLN A 131 14.04 -28.90 -28.51
CA GLN A 131 13.62 -27.66 -29.18
C GLN A 131 14.79 -26.69 -29.26
N GLU A 132 14.75 -25.81 -30.26
CA GLU A 132 15.56 -24.59 -30.24
C GLU A 132 15.11 -23.74 -29.05
N SER A 133 16.02 -23.09 -28.33
CA SER A 133 15.72 -22.37 -27.09
C SER A 133 16.64 -21.17 -26.89
N LEU A 134 16.20 -20.22 -26.06
CA LEU A 134 16.99 -19.08 -25.60
C LEU A 134 17.04 -19.07 -24.08
N ILE A 135 18.23 -18.84 -23.50
CA ILE A 135 18.41 -18.67 -22.05
C ILE A 135 18.75 -17.22 -21.73
N TRP A 136 18.04 -16.65 -20.78
CA TRP A 136 18.25 -15.31 -20.23
C TRP A 136 18.66 -15.40 -18.76
N ALA A 137 19.70 -14.65 -18.39
CA ALA A 137 20.30 -14.69 -17.05
C ALA A 137 20.23 -13.30 -16.40
N PRO A 138 19.06 -12.90 -15.84
CA PRO A 138 18.88 -11.56 -15.26
C PRO A 138 19.84 -11.25 -14.11
N SER A 139 20.17 -12.23 -13.29
CA SER A 139 21.11 -12.05 -12.18
C SER A 139 22.55 -11.78 -12.63
N GLU A 140 22.98 -12.41 -13.73
CA GLU A 140 24.34 -12.24 -14.28
C GLU A 140 24.47 -10.94 -15.07
N ALA A 141 23.45 -10.61 -15.85
CA ALA A 141 23.42 -9.40 -16.67
C ALA A 141 23.12 -8.11 -15.86
N GLY A 142 22.57 -8.24 -14.65
CA GLY A 142 22.11 -7.10 -13.85
C GLY A 142 20.96 -6.33 -14.49
N GLN A 143 20.26 -6.93 -15.45
CA GLN A 143 19.22 -6.31 -16.27
C GLN A 143 17.98 -7.21 -16.38
N PRO A 144 16.75 -6.65 -16.42
CA PRO A 144 15.55 -7.42 -16.67
C PRO A 144 15.61 -8.19 -18.00
N VAL A 145 14.91 -9.33 -18.08
CA VAL A 145 14.87 -10.18 -19.28
C VAL A 145 14.39 -9.41 -20.52
N LEU A 146 13.38 -8.55 -20.37
CA LEU A 146 12.88 -7.72 -21.48
C LEU A 146 13.98 -6.81 -22.05
N GLU A 147 14.74 -6.14 -21.18
CA GLU A 147 15.84 -5.26 -21.59
C GLU A 147 16.92 -6.06 -22.33
N GLN A 148 17.29 -7.24 -21.83
CA GLN A 148 18.26 -8.12 -22.49
C GLN A 148 17.81 -8.51 -23.91
N ILE A 149 16.54 -8.88 -24.07
CA ILE A 149 15.98 -9.25 -25.37
C ILE A 149 16.03 -8.06 -26.32
N VAL A 150 15.53 -6.89 -25.88
CA VAL A 150 15.47 -5.69 -26.72
C VAL A 150 16.88 -5.26 -27.13
N ARG A 151 17.84 -5.18 -26.19
CA ARG A 151 19.24 -4.85 -26.49
C ARG A 151 19.87 -5.81 -27.50
N PHE A 152 19.65 -7.11 -27.32
CA PHE A 152 20.14 -8.12 -28.26
C PHE A 152 19.57 -7.92 -29.68
N LEU A 153 18.26 -7.69 -29.78
CA LEU A 153 17.58 -7.46 -31.05
C LEU A 153 18.05 -6.17 -31.74
N LEU A 154 18.25 -5.09 -30.98
CA LEU A 154 18.78 -3.82 -31.47
C LEU A 154 20.19 -4.00 -32.03
N LYS A 155 21.09 -4.61 -31.26
CA LYS A 155 22.48 -4.85 -31.66
C LYS A 155 22.57 -5.67 -32.95
N ARG A 156 21.79 -6.76 -33.04
CA ARG A 156 21.88 -7.72 -34.16
C ARG A 156 21.19 -7.24 -35.43
N HIS A 157 20.00 -6.64 -35.33
CA HIS A 157 19.15 -6.39 -36.50
C HIS A 157 19.04 -4.92 -36.90
N VAL A 158 19.44 -3.99 -36.02
CA VAL A 158 19.33 -2.55 -36.22
C VAL A 158 20.70 -1.90 -36.36
N SER A 159 21.45 -1.74 -35.27
CA SER A 159 22.84 -1.26 -35.24
C SER A 159 23.43 -1.38 -33.83
N GLU A 160 24.76 -1.44 -33.72
CA GLU A 160 25.45 -1.36 -32.41
C GLU A 160 25.20 -0.03 -31.70
N LEU A 161 25.07 1.07 -32.47
CA LEU A 161 24.72 2.38 -31.93
C LEU A 161 23.34 2.35 -31.26
N ALA A 162 22.37 1.64 -31.83
CA ALA A 162 21.02 1.56 -31.27
C ALA A 162 21.01 0.88 -29.89
N ASP A 163 21.80 -0.19 -29.70
CA ASP A 163 21.96 -0.83 -28.39
C ASP A 163 22.68 0.10 -27.39
N ALA A 164 23.85 0.63 -27.78
CA ALA A 164 24.66 1.47 -26.90
C ALA A 164 23.95 2.76 -26.44
N SER A 165 22.99 3.25 -27.21
CA SER A 165 22.23 4.48 -26.91
C SER A 165 20.79 4.24 -26.46
N ALA A 166 20.36 2.98 -26.32
CA ALA A 166 19.02 2.64 -25.85
C ALA A 166 18.83 3.06 -24.39
N LYS A 167 17.91 3.99 -24.16
CA LYS A 167 17.46 4.41 -22.83
C LYS A 167 16.12 3.79 -22.52
N PHE A 168 16.07 2.92 -21.52
CA PHE A 168 14.82 2.33 -21.05
C PHE A 168 14.20 3.23 -19.99
N THR A 169 12.87 3.32 -20.00
CA THR A 169 12.12 3.85 -18.86
C THR A 169 12.44 3.01 -17.63
N ASP A 170 13.01 3.65 -16.62
CA ASP A 170 13.74 3.00 -15.54
C ASP A 170 12.83 2.13 -14.64
N ASP A 171 13.34 0.96 -14.23
CA ASP A 171 12.77 0.10 -13.18
C ASP A 171 12.96 0.70 -11.75
N GLY A 172 13.33 1.98 -11.67
CA GLY A 172 13.58 2.69 -10.41
C GLY A 172 12.42 2.58 -9.43
N PHE A 173 11.18 2.54 -9.94
CA PHE A 173 9.98 2.35 -9.13
C PHE A 173 9.96 1.02 -8.37
N SER A 174 10.37 -0.08 -9.00
CA SER A 174 10.47 -1.37 -8.30
C SER A 174 11.57 -1.35 -7.24
N ARG A 175 12.67 -0.64 -7.49
CA ARG A 175 13.80 -0.47 -6.54
C ARG A 175 13.46 0.42 -5.34
N MET A 176 12.44 1.27 -5.43
CA MET A 176 11.93 2.04 -4.27
C MET A 176 11.38 1.14 -3.16
N LEU A 177 10.98 -0.10 -3.50
CA LEU A 177 10.69 -1.14 -2.53
C LEU A 177 11.99 -1.88 -2.18
N ARG A 178 12.41 -1.81 -0.91
CA ARG A 178 13.70 -2.38 -0.44
C ARG A 178 13.91 -3.87 -0.79
N HIS A 179 12.83 -4.62 -0.96
CA HIS A 179 12.84 -6.05 -1.28
C HIS A 179 12.18 -6.36 -2.63
N GLY A 180 12.01 -5.34 -3.45
CA GLY A 180 11.30 -5.43 -4.71
C GLY A 180 9.79 -5.68 -4.55
N PRO A 181 9.09 -5.77 -5.70
CA PRO A 181 7.64 -5.89 -5.76
C PRO A 181 7.12 -7.33 -5.63
N SER A 182 8.00 -8.33 -5.59
CA SER A 182 7.61 -9.75 -5.60
C SER A 182 6.84 -10.15 -4.35
N THR A 183 5.81 -10.98 -4.54
CA THR A 183 5.02 -11.59 -3.45
C THR A 183 5.69 -12.81 -2.82
N VAL A 184 6.82 -13.28 -3.36
CA VAL A 184 7.52 -14.49 -2.87
C VAL A 184 7.89 -14.37 -1.39
N LEU A 185 8.27 -13.17 -0.93
CA LEU A 185 8.67 -12.91 0.46
C LEU A 185 7.50 -12.92 1.46
N PHE A 186 6.26 -13.04 0.99
CA PHE A 186 5.09 -13.22 1.85
C PHE A 186 4.75 -14.70 2.05
N LYS A 187 5.21 -15.58 1.15
CA LYS A 187 4.86 -17.02 1.18
C LYS A 187 5.14 -17.70 2.52
N PRO A 188 6.28 -17.46 3.20
CA PRO A 188 6.52 -18.12 4.49
C PRO A 188 5.47 -17.78 5.56
N LEU A 189 4.99 -16.52 5.61
CA LEU A 189 3.91 -16.15 6.53
C LEU A 189 2.58 -16.78 6.09
N MET A 190 2.30 -16.83 4.79
CA MET A 190 1.08 -17.48 4.26
C MET A 190 1.06 -18.99 4.57
N GLU A 191 2.21 -19.64 4.52
CA GLU A 191 2.39 -21.05 4.91
C GLU A 191 2.26 -21.23 6.42
N ALA A 192 2.85 -20.34 7.21
CA ALA A 192 2.68 -20.33 8.66
C ALA A 192 1.23 -20.09 9.10
N PHE A 193 0.46 -19.27 8.38
CA PHE A 193 -0.97 -19.09 8.63
C PHE A 193 -1.75 -20.38 8.36
N LYS A 194 -1.42 -21.12 7.29
CA LYS A 194 -2.01 -22.45 7.04
C LYS A 194 -1.64 -23.46 8.13
N GLN A 195 -0.41 -23.38 8.66
CA GLN A 195 0.01 -24.23 9.78
C GLN A 195 -0.78 -23.89 11.05
N LEU A 196 -0.91 -22.60 11.38
CA LEU A 196 -1.77 -22.13 12.48
C LEU A 196 -3.20 -22.66 12.36
N GLU A 197 -3.75 -22.63 11.15
CA GLU A 197 -5.07 -23.17 10.86
C GLU A 197 -5.20 -24.67 11.11
N VAL A 198 -4.14 -25.45 10.87
CA VAL A 198 -4.09 -26.89 11.15
C VAL A 198 -3.93 -27.14 12.64
N ASP A 199 -2.99 -26.44 13.28
CA ASP A 199 -2.66 -26.60 14.70
C ASP A 199 -3.88 -26.31 15.59
N ILE A 200 -4.53 -25.17 15.36
CA ILE A 200 -5.70 -24.75 16.15
C ILE A 200 -6.89 -25.69 15.96
N ARG A 201 -7.08 -26.23 14.75
CA ARG A 201 -8.13 -27.22 14.47
C ARG A 201 -7.78 -28.62 15.00
N GLY A 202 -6.50 -28.92 15.20
CA GLY A 202 -6.01 -30.16 15.79
C GLY A 202 -6.11 -30.21 17.32
N LEU A 203 -6.43 -29.09 17.98
CA LEU A 203 -6.60 -29.06 19.43
C LEU A 203 -7.83 -29.87 19.87
N GLU A 204 -7.60 -30.87 20.71
CA GLU A 204 -8.65 -31.68 21.32
C GLU A 204 -9.28 -30.97 22.53
N ASP A 205 -10.52 -31.35 22.88
CA ASP A 205 -11.26 -30.86 24.06
C ASP A 205 -11.44 -29.33 24.15
N LEU A 206 -11.65 -28.65 23.02
CA LEU A 206 -12.12 -27.26 23.02
C LEU A 206 -13.59 -27.17 23.46
N PRO A 207 -14.01 -26.15 24.24
CA PRO A 207 -15.39 -26.03 24.74
C PRO A 207 -16.45 -25.91 23.63
N LEU A 208 -16.06 -25.37 22.48
CA LEU A 208 -16.88 -25.26 21.27
C LEU A 208 -15.99 -25.58 20.05
N SER A 209 -16.59 -26.21 19.05
CA SER A 209 -15.93 -26.43 17.76
C SER A 209 -15.71 -25.10 17.03
N ILE A 210 -14.64 -25.08 16.22
CA ILE A 210 -14.24 -23.90 15.46
C ILE A 210 -15.04 -23.87 14.15
N ARG A 211 -15.71 -22.74 13.88
CA ARG A 211 -16.44 -22.50 12.64
C ARG A 211 -15.52 -21.97 11.55
N GLN A 212 -14.73 -20.94 11.85
CA GLN A 212 -13.80 -20.35 10.89
C GLN A 212 -12.63 -19.64 11.57
N ILE A 213 -11.49 -19.60 10.86
CA ILE A 213 -10.30 -18.82 11.19
C ILE A 213 -10.03 -17.96 9.96
N MET A 214 -9.96 -16.64 10.13
CA MET A 214 -9.92 -15.69 9.02
C MET A 214 -8.72 -14.75 9.12
N PRO A 215 -7.94 -14.57 8.04
CA PRO A 215 -6.86 -13.59 8.02
C PRO A 215 -7.44 -12.17 8.00
N ALA A 216 -6.85 -11.24 8.76
CA ALA A 216 -7.34 -9.87 8.89
C ALA A 216 -6.25 -8.80 8.76
N ASP A 217 -5.08 -9.13 8.21
CA ASP A 217 -3.89 -8.28 8.23
C ASP A 217 -3.36 -7.96 6.82
N ALA A 218 -2.71 -6.80 6.67
CA ALA A 218 -2.02 -6.39 5.46
C ALA A 218 -0.92 -7.38 5.02
N GLN A 219 -0.26 -8.01 5.98
CA GLN A 219 0.75 -9.03 5.75
C GLN A 219 0.15 -10.31 5.12
N LEU A 220 -1.13 -10.61 5.39
CA LEU A 220 -1.82 -11.81 4.88
C LEU A 220 -2.59 -11.55 3.55
N ARG A 221 -2.48 -10.32 3.02
CA ARG A 221 -3.03 -9.93 1.70
C ARG A 221 -2.01 -9.29 0.77
N TYR A 222 -0.72 -9.55 1.00
CA TYR A 222 0.40 -9.06 0.18
C TYR A 222 0.50 -7.52 0.10
N SER A 223 -0.05 -6.78 1.07
CA SER A 223 -0.19 -5.33 0.99
C SER A 223 0.65 -4.55 2.00
N SER A 224 1.36 -5.20 2.92
CA SER A 224 2.29 -4.51 3.82
C SER A 224 3.49 -3.94 3.04
N ILE A 225 3.89 -2.69 3.34
CA ILE A 225 5.00 -2.02 2.64
C ILE A 225 6.26 -2.90 2.68
N GLN A 226 6.63 -3.31 3.90
CA GLN A 226 7.70 -4.27 4.15
C GLN A 226 7.10 -5.68 4.22
N PRO A 227 7.72 -6.66 3.54
CA PRO A 227 7.29 -8.05 3.65
C PRO A 227 7.51 -8.58 5.08
N PRO A 228 6.77 -9.61 5.51
CA PRO A 228 6.74 -10.07 6.90
C PRO A 228 8.01 -10.81 7.37
N VAL A 229 8.80 -11.36 6.44
CA VAL A 229 9.95 -12.23 6.75
C VAL A 229 11.16 -11.43 7.26
N ASN A 230 11.93 -12.02 8.18
CA ASN A 230 13.21 -11.54 8.75
C ASN A 230 14.15 -10.88 7.72
N VAL A 231 13.90 -9.60 7.46
CA VAL A 231 14.76 -8.73 6.68
C VAL A 231 15.96 -8.33 7.56
N PRO A 232 17.21 -8.41 7.08
CA PRO A 232 18.35 -7.85 7.80
C PRO A 232 18.14 -6.35 8.06
N GLY A 233 17.83 -6.00 9.32
CA GLY A 233 17.48 -4.64 9.72
C GLY A 233 16.20 -4.52 10.53
N ARG A 234 15.25 -5.47 10.42
CA ARG A 234 14.11 -5.56 11.33
C ARG A 234 14.37 -6.70 12.32
N PRO A 235 14.76 -6.40 13.57
CA PRO A 235 15.14 -7.44 14.52
C PRO A 235 13.97 -8.33 14.96
N ARG A 236 12.71 -7.90 14.77
CA ARG A 236 11.54 -8.53 15.41
C ARG A 236 10.33 -8.63 14.48
N PRO A 237 9.58 -9.75 14.51
CA PRO A 237 8.39 -9.90 13.70
C PRO A 237 7.25 -9.00 14.18
N LEU A 238 6.43 -8.53 13.25
CA LEU A 238 5.16 -7.86 13.55
C LEU A 238 4.04 -8.92 13.48
N PRO A 239 3.30 -9.16 14.56
CA PRO A 239 2.20 -10.11 14.55
C PRO A 239 1.14 -9.75 13.51
N ALA A 240 0.72 -10.71 12.70
CA ALA A 240 -0.39 -10.54 11.78
C ALA A 240 -1.73 -10.79 12.49
N ASP A 241 -2.68 -9.88 12.34
CA ASP A 241 -4.04 -10.03 12.90
C ASP A 241 -4.85 -11.15 12.22
N VAL A 242 -5.51 -11.97 13.04
CA VAL A 242 -6.36 -13.10 12.67
C VAL A 242 -7.62 -13.10 13.55
N THR A 243 -8.76 -13.48 12.99
CA THR A 243 -10.00 -13.67 13.75
C THR A 243 -10.41 -15.14 13.80
N ILE A 244 -10.98 -15.57 14.92
CA ILE A 244 -11.52 -16.93 15.11
C ILE A 244 -12.98 -16.84 15.51
N GLN A 245 -13.83 -17.68 14.90
CA GLN A 245 -15.24 -17.80 15.25
C GLN A 245 -15.54 -19.25 15.61
N PHE A 246 -16.28 -19.44 16.70
CA PHE A 246 -16.76 -20.74 17.16
C PHE A 246 -18.18 -21.01 16.67
N GLU A 247 -18.61 -22.27 16.75
CA GLU A 247 -20.00 -22.65 16.51
C GLU A 247 -20.96 -21.99 17.52
N GLY A 248 -22.22 -21.85 17.10
CA GLY A 248 -23.25 -21.21 17.90
C GLY A 248 -23.52 -21.96 19.22
N SER A 249 -23.67 -21.23 20.32
CA SER A 249 -24.02 -21.80 21.63
C SER A 249 -24.97 -20.87 22.39
N ALA A 250 -25.99 -21.45 23.03
CA ALA A 250 -26.92 -20.72 23.89
C ALA A 250 -26.34 -20.40 25.28
N ARG A 251 -25.13 -20.88 25.60
CA ARG A 251 -24.47 -20.65 26.88
C ARG A 251 -23.65 -19.37 26.95
N TRP A 252 -23.52 -18.64 25.84
CA TRP A 252 -22.87 -17.34 25.84
C TRP A 252 -23.66 -16.35 26.70
N PRO A 253 -22.99 -15.50 27.50
CA PRO A 253 -23.67 -14.45 28.26
C PRO A 253 -24.42 -13.46 27.36
N ASP A 254 -25.50 -12.86 27.88
CA ASP A 254 -26.24 -11.78 27.20
C ASP A 254 -25.82 -10.37 27.68
N ASP A 255 -24.52 -10.20 27.96
CA ASP A 255 -23.92 -8.95 28.43
C ASP A 255 -22.55 -8.75 27.77
N LEU A 256 -22.24 -7.51 27.36
CA LEU A 256 -21.02 -7.22 26.58
C LEU A 256 -19.75 -7.50 27.39
N VAL A 257 -19.70 -7.09 28.65
CA VAL A 257 -18.54 -7.30 29.52
C VAL A 257 -18.34 -8.79 29.77
N ALA A 258 -19.41 -9.50 30.11
CA ALA A 258 -19.37 -10.94 30.31
C ALA A 258 -18.96 -11.72 29.04
N ILE A 259 -19.36 -11.24 27.85
CA ILE A 259 -18.88 -11.80 26.57
C ILE A 259 -17.37 -11.59 26.44
N GLN A 260 -16.84 -10.40 26.71
CA GLN A 260 -15.38 -10.16 26.64
C GLN A 260 -14.60 -11.07 27.61
N ARG A 261 -15.09 -11.25 28.84
CA ARG A 261 -14.47 -12.17 29.81
C ARG A 261 -14.52 -13.62 29.32
N THR A 262 -15.65 -14.04 28.75
CA THR A 262 -15.78 -15.37 28.14
C THR A 262 -14.80 -15.55 26.98
N LYS A 263 -14.65 -14.55 26.09
CA LYS A 263 -13.66 -14.60 25.00
C LYS A 263 -12.25 -14.79 25.54
N ILE A 264 -11.85 -14.04 26.56
CA ILE A 264 -10.53 -14.19 27.20
C ILE A 264 -10.36 -15.60 27.79
N ALA A 265 -11.40 -16.17 28.41
CA ALA A 265 -11.35 -17.54 28.91
C ALA A 265 -11.15 -18.58 27.80
N PHE A 266 -11.80 -18.41 26.64
CA PHE A 266 -11.54 -19.24 25.46
C PHE A 266 -10.10 -19.09 24.96
N LEU A 267 -9.59 -17.86 24.90
CA LEU A 267 -8.22 -17.59 24.48
C LEU A 267 -7.18 -18.19 25.45
N LEU A 268 -7.43 -18.16 26.76
CA LEU A 268 -6.59 -18.82 27.77
C LEU A 268 -6.57 -20.33 27.59
N ASN A 269 -7.73 -20.94 27.34
CA ASN A 269 -7.81 -22.38 27.08
C ASN A 269 -7.04 -22.78 25.81
N ILE A 270 -7.16 -21.99 24.73
CA ILE A 270 -6.36 -22.21 23.51
C ILE A 270 -4.87 -22.01 23.80
N CYS A 271 -4.51 -21.02 24.61
CA CYS A 271 -3.12 -20.73 25.00
C CYS A 271 -2.47 -21.97 25.65
N GLU A 272 -3.14 -22.56 26.65
CA GLU A 272 -2.68 -23.77 27.35
C GLU A 272 -2.56 -24.95 26.39
N LYS A 273 -3.63 -25.24 25.64
CA LYS A 273 -3.66 -26.37 24.70
C LYS A 273 -2.62 -26.26 23.58
N MET A 274 -2.35 -25.06 23.07
CA MET A 274 -1.31 -24.85 22.06
C MET A 274 0.08 -25.14 22.62
N GLN A 275 0.37 -24.73 23.86
CA GLN A 275 1.66 -25.00 24.51
C GLN A 275 1.87 -26.50 24.79
N GLU A 276 0.79 -27.24 25.04
CA GLU A 276 0.84 -28.68 25.27
C GLU A 276 0.94 -29.50 23.97
N ALA A 277 0.23 -29.08 22.91
CA ALA A 277 0.07 -29.87 21.69
C ALA A 277 1.09 -29.56 20.59
N VAL A 278 1.70 -28.37 20.59
CA VAL A 278 2.55 -27.90 19.50
C VAL A 278 3.93 -27.50 20.01
N ASP A 279 4.95 -28.27 19.61
CA ASP A 279 6.35 -27.94 19.88
C ASP A 279 6.80 -26.68 19.14
N GLY A 280 7.64 -25.85 19.76
CA GLY A 280 8.22 -24.67 19.12
C GLY A 280 7.25 -23.50 18.92
N VAL A 281 6.22 -23.43 19.78
CA VAL A 281 5.26 -22.31 19.83
C VAL A 281 5.30 -21.64 21.19
N THR A 282 5.42 -20.31 21.18
CA THR A 282 5.22 -19.46 22.36
C THR A 282 3.88 -18.75 22.23
N THR A 283 3.02 -18.89 23.23
CA THR A 283 1.72 -18.19 23.28
C THR A 283 1.65 -17.26 24.48
N ARG A 284 0.93 -16.13 24.32
CA ARG A 284 0.66 -15.17 25.40
C ARG A 284 -0.66 -14.45 25.20
N ILE A 285 -1.29 -14.05 26.30
CA ILE A 285 -2.50 -13.22 26.26
C ILE A 285 -2.10 -11.75 26.34
N GLY A 286 -2.58 -10.96 25.38
CA GLY A 286 -2.51 -9.51 25.41
C GLY A 286 -3.86 -8.90 25.77
N LEU A 287 -3.83 -7.79 26.50
CA LEU A 287 -5.01 -7.00 26.83
C LEU A 287 -5.03 -5.72 25.99
N GLU A 288 -6.21 -5.30 25.58
CA GLU A 288 -6.44 -4.06 24.84
C GLU A 288 -7.72 -3.38 25.33
N ASN A 289 -7.86 -2.07 25.11
CA ASN A 289 -9.08 -1.30 25.43
C ASN A 289 -9.68 -1.55 26.83
N GLN A 290 -8.85 -1.68 27.86
CA GLN A 290 -9.30 -2.10 29.21
C GLN A 290 -10.36 -1.16 29.81
N ASP A 291 -10.34 0.12 29.41
CA ASP A 291 -11.26 1.15 29.89
C ASP A 291 -12.56 1.25 29.07
N HIS A 292 -12.75 0.39 28.06
CA HIS A 292 -13.88 0.46 27.13
C HIS A 292 -14.62 -0.88 27.01
N ASP A 293 -15.70 -1.02 27.78
CA ASP A 293 -16.53 -2.24 27.83
C ASP A 293 -17.17 -2.63 26.49
N SER A 294 -17.39 -1.67 25.59
CA SER A 294 -17.98 -1.90 24.27
C SER A 294 -16.95 -2.33 23.21
N LEU A 295 -15.66 -2.35 23.54
CA LEU A 295 -14.57 -2.74 22.64
C LEU A 295 -14.03 -4.13 22.98
N ASN A 296 -13.28 -4.71 22.05
CA ASN A 296 -12.57 -5.96 22.32
C ASN A 296 -11.52 -5.75 23.42
N GLN A 297 -11.44 -6.66 24.39
CA GLN A 297 -10.59 -6.48 25.57
C GLN A 297 -9.31 -7.34 25.58
N GLY A 298 -9.15 -8.28 24.65
CA GLY A 298 -7.98 -9.14 24.64
C GLY A 298 -7.79 -9.94 23.35
N PHE A 299 -6.55 -10.41 23.18
CA PHE A 299 -6.11 -11.21 22.06
C PHE A 299 -5.14 -12.29 22.52
N LEU A 300 -5.05 -13.38 21.75
CA LEU A 300 -4.03 -14.41 21.91
C LEU A 300 -2.92 -14.16 20.90
N GLU A 301 -1.71 -13.97 21.37
CA GLU A 301 -0.54 -13.87 20.52
C GLU A 301 0.18 -15.21 20.45
N ILE A 302 0.51 -15.62 19.23
CA ILE A 302 1.07 -16.94 18.90
C ILE A 302 2.33 -16.71 18.08
N ILE A 303 3.46 -17.19 18.57
CA ILE A 303 4.79 -16.97 17.99
C ILE A 303 5.40 -18.34 17.71
N TYR A 304 5.67 -18.63 16.44
CA TYR A 304 6.36 -19.84 16.01
C TYR A 304 7.88 -19.61 15.96
N ASP A 305 8.66 -20.66 16.22
CA ASP A 305 10.13 -20.65 16.06
C ASP A 305 10.61 -20.29 14.64
N SER A 306 9.73 -20.45 13.64
CA SER A 306 9.96 -19.96 12.27
C SER A 306 10.07 -18.43 12.17
N GLY A 307 9.72 -17.71 13.24
CA GLY A 307 9.64 -16.25 13.30
C GLY A 307 8.27 -15.68 12.90
N ALA A 308 7.30 -16.53 12.54
CA ALA A 308 5.93 -16.09 12.27
C ALA A 308 5.19 -15.77 13.57
N ALA A 309 4.52 -14.62 13.62
CA ALA A 309 3.73 -14.20 14.78
C ALA A 309 2.31 -13.81 14.35
N PHE A 310 1.32 -14.13 15.18
CA PHE A 310 -0.10 -13.86 14.92
C PHE A 310 -0.79 -13.31 16.17
N ARG A 311 -1.77 -12.42 15.97
CA ARG A 311 -2.69 -11.94 17.01
C ARG A 311 -4.11 -12.40 16.70
N MET A 312 -4.60 -13.35 17.48
CA MET A 312 -5.91 -13.97 17.31
C MET A 312 -6.95 -13.31 18.21
N ARG A 313 -8.07 -12.88 17.62
CA ARG A 313 -9.23 -12.31 18.34
C ARG A 313 -10.49 -13.12 18.08
N VAL A 314 -11.31 -13.31 19.11
CA VAL A 314 -12.56 -14.07 19.00
C VAL A 314 -13.67 -13.19 18.44
N HIS A 315 -14.29 -13.61 17.35
CA HIS A 315 -15.49 -13.01 16.77
C HIS A 315 -16.74 -13.66 17.38
N HIS A 316 -17.67 -12.84 17.89
CA HIS A 316 -18.96 -13.33 18.39
C HIS A 316 -20.15 -12.47 17.93
N ASP A 317 -21.09 -13.08 17.21
CA ASP A 317 -22.20 -12.36 16.55
C ASP A 317 -23.16 -11.64 17.52
N ARG A 318 -23.26 -12.11 18.77
CA ARG A 318 -24.17 -11.51 19.75
C ARG A 318 -23.79 -10.08 20.12
N GLU A 319 -22.51 -9.73 20.03
CA GLU A 319 -22.00 -8.38 20.32
C GLU A 319 -22.70 -7.34 19.45
N GLN A 320 -22.85 -7.61 18.14
CA GLN A 320 -23.54 -6.71 17.22
C GLN A 320 -24.98 -6.45 17.67
N THR A 321 -25.70 -7.51 18.03
CA THR A 321 -27.11 -7.41 18.44
C THR A 321 -27.26 -6.59 19.72
N LEU A 322 -26.35 -6.78 20.69
CA LEU A 322 -26.34 -6.04 21.95
C LEU A 322 -26.04 -4.55 21.75
N LEU A 323 -25.04 -4.23 20.92
CA LEU A 323 -24.69 -2.85 20.59
C LEU A 323 -25.82 -2.14 19.83
N GLU A 324 -26.45 -2.81 18.85
CA GLU A 324 -27.62 -2.28 18.14
C GLU A 324 -28.83 -2.09 19.07
N ARG A 325 -29.03 -2.99 20.05
CA ARG A 325 -30.08 -2.85 21.08
C ARG A 325 -29.85 -1.62 21.93
N GLN A 326 -28.62 -1.39 22.40
CA GLN A 326 -28.26 -0.19 23.18
C GLN A 326 -28.48 1.11 22.39
N LEU A 327 -28.18 1.12 21.09
CA LEU A 327 -28.42 2.30 20.23
C LEU A 327 -29.91 2.63 20.08
N LYS A 328 -30.78 1.61 20.03
CA LYS A 328 -32.23 1.78 19.86
C LYS A 328 -32.95 2.10 21.17
N ASP A 329 -32.37 1.77 22.32
CA ASP A 329 -32.98 1.99 23.62
C ASP A 329 -33.08 3.48 23.95
N LYS A 330 -34.30 3.99 24.14
CA LYS A 330 -34.52 5.41 24.45
C LYS A 330 -34.21 5.77 25.89
N SER A 331 -34.14 4.80 26.80
CA SER A 331 -33.91 5.03 28.24
C SER A 331 -32.44 5.27 28.59
N LEU A 332 -31.52 4.82 27.74
CA LEU A 332 -30.08 4.95 27.98
C LEU A 332 -29.58 6.38 27.77
N ALA A 333 -28.61 6.77 28.60
CA ALA A 333 -27.93 8.06 28.51
C ALA A 333 -27.22 8.22 27.15
N PRO A 334 -27.08 9.46 26.63
CA PRO A 334 -26.41 9.71 25.35
C PRO A 334 -24.97 9.18 25.28
N SER A 335 -24.21 9.25 26.38
CA SER A 335 -22.83 8.75 26.45
C SER A 335 -22.72 7.24 26.23
N VAL A 336 -23.69 6.47 26.76
CA VAL A 336 -23.74 5.01 26.57
C VAL A 336 -24.03 4.68 25.11
N LYS A 337 -24.90 5.47 24.46
CA LYS A 337 -25.19 5.31 23.02
C LYS A 337 -24.00 5.66 22.16
N GLU A 338 -23.26 6.69 22.52
CA GLU A 338 -22.02 7.06 21.83
C GLU A 338 -20.99 5.93 21.94
N SER A 339 -20.77 5.39 23.14
CA SER A 339 -19.90 4.22 23.34
C SER A 339 -20.37 3.01 22.54
N ALA A 340 -21.67 2.72 22.51
CA ALA A 340 -22.24 1.64 21.73
C ALA A 340 -22.06 1.86 20.21
N ALA A 341 -22.14 3.10 19.72
CA ALA A 341 -21.91 3.42 18.31
C ALA A 341 -20.44 3.18 17.93
N VAL A 342 -19.50 3.63 18.77
CA VAL A 342 -18.06 3.39 18.60
C VAL A 342 -17.76 1.89 18.64
N GLY A 343 -18.33 1.17 19.61
CA GLY A 343 -18.21 -0.28 19.72
C GLY A 343 -18.74 -1.03 18.50
N LEU A 344 -19.91 -0.63 17.99
CA LEU A 344 -20.50 -1.24 16.79
C LEU A 344 -19.66 -0.99 15.54
N ALA A 345 -19.12 0.22 15.38
CA ALA A 345 -18.23 0.55 14.28
C ALA A 345 -16.93 -0.27 14.35
N ALA A 346 -16.31 -0.36 15.52
CA ALA A 346 -15.11 -1.16 15.75
C ALA A 346 -15.36 -2.66 15.50
N TYR A 347 -16.47 -3.20 16.00
CA TYR A 347 -16.89 -4.58 15.78
C TYR A 347 -17.04 -4.89 14.28
N LYS A 348 -17.81 -4.06 13.54
CA LYS A 348 -18.04 -4.26 12.10
C LYS A 348 -16.71 -4.21 11.35
N ARG A 349 -15.88 -3.22 11.64
CA ARG A 349 -14.56 -3.07 11.02
C ARG A 349 -13.69 -4.30 11.25
N LEU A 350 -13.49 -4.69 12.50
CA LEU A 350 -12.54 -5.74 12.89
C LEU A 350 -12.99 -7.14 12.46
N TYR A 351 -14.27 -7.47 12.64
CA TYR A 351 -14.75 -8.85 12.48
C TYR A 351 -15.46 -9.12 11.16
N LEU A 352 -16.06 -8.11 10.52
CA LEU A 352 -16.81 -8.29 9.27
C LEU A 352 -16.02 -7.77 8.07
N LYS A 353 -15.63 -6.49 8.10
CA LYS A 353 -15.11 -5.79 6.92
C LYS A 353 -13.64 -6.12 6.65
N THR A 354 -12.78 -6.11 7.67
CA THR A 354 -11.33 -6.34 7.49
C THR A 354 -11.00 -7.76 7.02
N PRO A 355 -11.62 -8.83 7.55
CA PRO A 355 -11.38 -10.19 7.04
C PRO A 355 -11.87 -10.37 5.59
N ALA A 356 -13.06 -9.85 5.26
CA ALA A 356 -13.61 -9.89 3.90
C ALA A 356 -12.74 -9.12 2.90
N HIS A 357 -12.24 -7.94 3.30
CA HIS A 357 -11.28 -7.15 2.52
C HIS A 357 -9.99 -7.92 2.30
N THR A 358 -9.42 -8.51 3.36
CA THR A 358 -8.16 -9.27 3.31
C THR A 358 -8.22 -10.43 2.32
N GLN A 359 -9.28 -11.24 2.37
CA GLN A 359 -9.47 -12.33 1.42
C GLN A 359 -9.62 -11.83 -0.02
N SER A 360 -10.35 -10.73 -0.23
CA SER A 360 -10.60 -10.22 -1.57
C SER A 360 -9.34 -9.61 -2.19
N VAL A 361 -8.57 -8.83 -1.44
CA VAL A 361 -7.28 -8.29 -1.90
C VAL A 361 -6.26 -9.39 -2.18
N SER A 362 -6.19 -10.43 -1.33
CA SER A 362 -5.31 -11.58 -1.54
C SER A 362 -5.63 -12.32 -2.85
N ARG A 363 -6.92 -12.54 -3.14
CA ARG A 363 -7.39 -13.10 -4.43
C ARG A 363 -7.01 -12.21 -5.62
N LEU A 364 -7.22 -10.90 -5.52
CA LEU A 364 -6.86 -9.96 -6.57
C LEU A 364 -5.34 -9.91 -6.82
N CYS A 365 -4.51 -9.97 -5.77
CA CYS A 365 -3.05 -10.01 -5.93
C CYS A 365 -2.58 -11.29 -6.62
N SER A 366 -3.31 -12.40 -6.47
CA SER A 366 -3.05 -13.64 -7.19
C SER A 366 -3.45 -13.55 -8.66
N ARG A 367 -4.48 -12.78 -8.98
CA ARG A 367 -4.96 -12.54 -10.35
C ARG A 367 -4.15 -11.51 -11.11
N TYR A 368 -3.66 -10.48 -10.41
CA TYR A 368 -2.94 -9.36 -11.00
C TYR A 368 -1.52 -9.28 -10.41
N PRO A 369 -0.50 -9.83 -11.09
CA PRO A 369 0.86 -9.92 -10.53
C PRO A 369 1.49 -8.57 -10.11
N ALA A 370 1.16 -7.49 -10.81
CA ALA A 370 1.68 -6.14 -10.50
C ALA A 370 0.94 -5.43 -9.36
N LEU A 371 -0.18 -5.97 -8.87
CA LEU A 371 -1.05 -5.29 -7.90
C LEU A 371 -0.40 -5.12 -6.53
N SER A 372 0.18 -6.18 -5.96
CA SER A 372 0.85 -6.11 -4.66
C SER A 372 1.96 -5.05 -4.65
N GLY A 373 2.84 -5.07 -5.66
CA GLY A 373 3.88 -4.06 -5.81
C GLY A 373 3.31 -2.63 -5.93
N THR A 374 2.22 -2.46 -6.67
CA THR A 374 1.54 -1.17 -6.84
C THR A 374 0.95 -0.64 -5.53
N ILE A 375 0.23 -1.50 -4.80
CA ILE A 375 -0.34 -1.16 -3.48
C ILE A 375 0.76 -0.74 -2.53
N ARG A 376 1.84 -1.53 -2.43
CA ARG A 376 2.96 -1.28 -1.51
C ARG A 376 3.67 0.02 -1.86
N LEU A 377 3.87 0.30 -3.14
CA LEU A 377 4.47 1.54 -3.61
C LEU A 377 3.57 2.76 -3.34
N THR A 378 2.25 2.59 -3.49
CA THR A 378 1.26 3.61 -3.15
C THR A 378 1.27 3.90 -1.64
N LYS A 379 1.21 2.88 -0.78
CA LYS A 379 1.35 3.05 0.68
C LYS A 379 2.66 3.73 1.05
N LYS A 380 3.77 3.32 0.44
CA LYS A 380 5.08 3.96 0.61
C LYS A 380 5.03 5.45 0.22
N TRP A 381 4.33 5.81 -0.86
CA TRP A 381 4.17 7.20 -1.30
C TRP A 381 3.39 8.02 -0.25
N PHE A 382 2.26 7.52 0.24
CA PHE A 382 1.51 8.15 1.33
C PHE A 382 2.38 8.32 2.59
N ALA A 383 3.15 7.30 2.97
CA ALA A 383 4.06 7.34 4.10
C ALA A 383 5.20 8.36 3.89
N SER A 384 5.79 8.39 2.70
CA SER A 384 6.85 9.34 2.34
C SER A 384 6.36 10.79 2.39
N HIS A 385 5.07 11.03 2.20
CA HIS A 385 4.45 12.34 2.33
C HIS A 385 3.79 12.60 3.70
N LEU A 386 4.04 11.75 4.70
CA LEU A 386 3.51 11.86 6.06
C LEU A 386 1.98 11.83 6.15
N LEU A 387 1.32 11.08 5.27
CA LEU A 387 -0.15 10.94 5.22
C LEU A 387 -0.64 9.59 5.76
N ALA A 388 0.25 8.61 5.94
CA ALA A 388 -0.11 7.23 6.24
C ALA A 388 -0.81 7.04 7.61
N ASN A 389 -0.55 7.91 8.58
CA ASN A 389 -1.22 7.85 9.89
C ASN A 389 -2.66 8.40 9.86
N HIS A 390 -3.08 9.07 8.79
CA HIS A 390 -4.42 9.66 8.68
C HIS A 390 -5.37 8.92 7.74
N ILE A 391 -4.83 8.12 6.82
CA ILE A 391 -5.61 7.40 5.81
C ILE A 391 -5.38 5.92 6.05
N ALA A 392 -6.46 5.21 6.38
CA ALA A 392 -6.42 3.79 6.64
C ALA A 392 -5.83 3.02 5.44
N GLU A 393 -5.08 1.96 5.73
CA GLU A 393 -4.41 1.16 4.72
C GLU A 393 -5.39 0.58 3.70
N GLU A 394 -6.57 0.15 4.14
CA GLU A 394 -7.63 -0.38 3.29
C GLU A 394 -8.07 0.65 2.24
N VAL A 395 -8.15 1.93 2.61
CA VAL A 395 -8.53 3.01 1.67
C VAL A 395 -7.43 3.21 0.63
N ILE A 396 -6.15 3.18 1.04
CA ILE A 396 -5.01 3.28 0.10
C ILE A 396 -4.99 2.07 -0.86
N GLU A 397 -5.30 0.88 -0.34
CA GLU A 397 -5.45 -0.34 -1.15
C GLU A 397 -6.57 -0.18 -2.18
N LEU A 398 -7.76 0.30 -1.79
CA LEU A 398 -8.87 0.55 -2.72
C LEU A 398 -8.49 1.54 -3.82
N ILE A 399 -7.80 2.64 -3.47
CA ILE A 399 -7.31 3.66 -4.41
C ILE A 399 -6.42 3.02 -5.49
N ALA A 400 -5.49 2.13 -5.09
CA ALA A 400 -4.62 1.43 -6.02
C ALA A 400 -5.37 0.36 -6.85
N ILE A 401 -6.21 -0.45 -6.20
CA ILE A 401 -6.96 -1.55 -6.82
C ILE A 401 -7.89 -1.04 -7.93
N ARG A 402 -8.47 0.15 -7.75
CA ARG A 402 -9.35 0.78 -8.75
C ARG A 402 -8.78 0.69 -10.17
N ASN A 403 -7.49 0.98 -10.35
CA ASN A 403 -6.87 0.98 -11.69
C ASN A 403 -6.69 -0.40 -12.31
N PHE A 404 -6.87 -1.47 -11.56
CA PHE A 404 -6.82 -2.85 -12.05
C PHE A 404 -8.22 -3.38 -12.39
N VAL A 405 -9.22 -3.04 -11.57
CA VAL A 405 -10.60 -3.53 -11.76
C VAL A 405 -11.45 -2.60 -12.64
N GLN A 406 -11.10 -1.32 -12.71
CA GLN A 406 -11.68 -0.29 -13.58
C GLN A 406 -10.55 0.40 -14.38
N PRO A 407 -9.85 -0.32 -15.27
CA PRO A 407 -8.63 0.18 -15.92
C PRO A 407 -8.86 1.26 -16.99
N TRP A 408 -10.12 1.48 -17.39
CA TRP A 408 -10.48 2.40 -18.47
C TRP A 408 -9.98 3.82 -18.18
N PRO A 409 -9.45 4.53 -19.18
CA PRO A 409 -9.43 4.19 -20.62
C PRO A 409 -8.26 3.32 -21.07
N TRP A 410 -7.38 2.95 -20.14
CA TRP A 410 -6.24 2.08 -20.44
C TRP A 410 -6.59 0.59 -20.28
N GLN A 411 -5.61 -0.26 -20.57
CA GLN A 411 -5.65 -1.68 -20.23
C GLN A 411 -5.29 -1.90 -18.76
N VAL A 412 -5.53 -3.09 -18.22
CA VAL A 412 -5.08 -3.44 -16.87
C VAL A 412 -3.55 -3.23 -16.78
N PRO A 413 -3.03 -2.57 -15.73
CA PRO A 413 -1.59 -2.39 -15.55
C PRO A 413 -0.88 -3.74 -15.43
N SER A 414 0.19 -3.93 -16.20
CA SER A 414 1.01 -5.14 -16.13
C SER A 414 2.37 -4.89 -15.47
N SER A 415 2.73 -3.63 -15.22
CA SER A 415 3.89 -3.24 -14.43
C SER A 415 3.50 -2.46 -13.17
N VAL A 416 4.37 -2.53 -12.15
CA VAL A 416 4.20 -1.79 -10.88
C VAL A 416 4.26 -0.28 -11.11
N GLN A 417 5.17 0.17 -11.98
CA GLN A 417 5.29 1.57 -12.36
C GLN A 417 3.99 2.08 -12.96
N THR A 418 3.46 1.41 -13.97
CA THR A 418 2.23 1.85 -14.65
C THR A 418 1.04 1.85 -13.71
N GLY A 419 0.91 0.83 -12.85
CA GLY A 419 -0.12 0.80 -11.80
C GLY A 419 -0.02 2.00 -10.85
N PHE A 420 1.19 2.31 -10.38
CA PHE A 420 1.44 3.40 -9.45
C PHE A 420 1.22 4.78 -10.08
N LEU A 421 1.76 5.02 -11.28
CA LEU A 421 1.61 6.30 -11.97
C LEU A 421 0.16 6.58 -12.35
N ARG A 422 -0.60 5.56 -12.78
CA ARG A 422 -2.05 5.70 -13.01
C ARG A 422 -2.82 5.96 -11.72
N THR A 423 -2.37 5.41 -10.60
CA THR A 423 -2.94 5.69 -9.27
C THR A 423 -2.77 7.16 -8.91
N LEU A 424 -1.56 7.72 -9.03
CA LEU A 424 -1.32 9.16 -8.82
C LEU A 424 -2.12 10.03 -9.78
N HIS A 425 -2.15 9.65 -11.06
CA HIS A 425 -2.93 10.34 -12.09
C HIS A 425 -4.42 10.40 -11.74
N TRP A 426 -4.99 9.30 -11.22
CA TRP A 426 -6.37 9.27 -10.77
C TRP A 426 -6.60 10.12 -9.50
N VAL A 427 -5.76 9.98 -8.46
CA VAL A 427 -5.88 10.77 -7.22
C VAL A 427 -5.78 12.27 -7.48
N SER A 428 -4.97 12.69 -8.47
CA SER A 428 -4.83 14.09 -8.85
C SER A 428 -6.10 14.73 -9.42
N ARG A 429 -7.01 13.91 -9.96
CA ARG A 429 -8.28 14.33 -10.59
C ARG A 429 -9.51 14.00 -9.76
N TRP A 430 -9.39 13.10 -8.79
CA TRP A 430 -10.51 12.69 -7.96
C TRP A 430 -11.02 13.85 -7.09
N ASP A 431 -12.24 14.30 -7.36
CA ASP A 431 -12.98 15.20 -6.49
C ASP A 431 -13.78 14.41 -5.46
N TRP A 432 -13.10 14.02 -4.37
CA TRP A 432 -13.70 13.31 -3.24
C TRP A 432 -14.88 14.05 -2.58
N ARG A 433 -15.08 15.35 -2.87
CA ARG A 433 -16.21 16.13 -2.36
C ARG A 433 -17.51 15.76 -3.08
N ALA A 434 -17.42 15.55 -4.38
CA ALA A 434 -18.54 15.30 -5.27
C ALA A 434 -18.73 13.81 -5.59
N GLU A 435 -17.65 13.01 -5.54
CA GLU A 435 -17.68 11.61 -5.99
C GLU A 435 -17.11 10.63 -4.94
N PRO A 436 -17.85 9.56 -4.60
CA PRO A 436 -17.33 8.49 -3.76
C PRO A 436 -16.36 7.59 -4.54
N LEU A 437 -15.41 6.97 -3.85
CA LEU A 437 -14.61 5.87 -4.38
C LEU A 437 -15.43 4.57 -4.23
N ILE A 438 -15.76 3.93 -5.35
CA ILE A 438 -16.48 2.64 -5.37
C ILE A 438 -15.64 1.64 -6.15
N VAL A 439 -15.25 0.53 -5.50
CA VAL A 439 -14.34 -0.47 -6.08
C VAL A 439 -14.92 -1.87 -5.94
N ASP A 440 -15.02 -2.59 -7.05
CA ASP A 440 -15.42 -4.00 -7.03
C ASP A 440 -14.21 -4.90 -6.72
N LEU A 441 -14.14 -5.41 -5.49
CA LEU A 441 -13.07 -6.30 -5.03
C LEU A 441 -13.22 -7.75 -5.50
N SER A 442 -14.34 -8.13 -6.12
CA SER A 442 -14.48 -9.47 -6.72
C SER A 442 -13.61 -9.64 -7.96
N GLY A 443 -13.38 -8.54 -8.70
CA GLY A 443 -12.78 -8.55 -10.03
C GLY A 443 -13.66 -9.22 -11.11
N SER A 444 -14.88 -9.64 -10.78
CA SER A 444 -15.78 -10.38 -11.66
C SER A 444 -17.16 -9.72 -11.82
N ALA A 445 -17.26 -8.40 -11.57
CA ALA A 445 -18.49 -7.62 -11.69
C ALA A 445 -19.62 -8.13 -10.76
N GLU A 446 -19.27 -8.56 -9.54
CA GLU A 446 -20.27 -8.92 -8.52
C GLU A 446 -21.04 -7.70 -8.01
N LEU A 447 -20.42 -6.53 -8.02
CA LEU A 447 -21.07 -5.28 -7.64
C LEU A 447 -22.03 -4.84 -8.76
N LYS A 448 -23.34 -4.84 -8.48
CA LYS A 448 -24.38 -4.55 -9.47
C LYS A 448 -24.86 -3.10 -9.39
N GLN A 449 -25.60 -2.66 -10.41
CA GLN A 449 -26.13 -1.31 -10.50
C GLN A 449 -26.97 -0.87 -9.28
N PRO A 450 -27.85 -1.73 -8.71
CA PRO A 450 -28.58 -1.39 -7.49
C PRO A 450 -27.66 -1.13 -6.29
N ASP A 451 -26.58 -1.90 -6.16
CA ASP A 451 -25.61 -1.76 -5.07
C ASP A 451 -24.86 -0.42 -5.20
N VAL A 452 -24.37 -0.11 -6.41
CA VAL A 452 -23.71 1.17 -6.72
C VAL A 452 -24.64 2.35 -6.43
N GLN A 453 -25.92 2.25 -6.81
CA GLN A 453 -26.89 3.31 -6.58
C GLN A 453 -27.21 3.48 -5.09
N ALA A 454 -27.30 2.39 -4.33
CA ALA A 454 -27.46 2.44 -2.87
C ALA A 454 -26.27 3.14 -2.20
N ILE A 455 -25.05 2.77 -2.58
CA ILE A 455 -23.81 3.40 -2.10
C ILE A 455 -23.80 4.91 -2.41
N LYS A 456 -24.12 5.31 -3.64
CA LYS A 456 -24.22 6.74 -4.03
C LYS A 456 -25.27 7.48 -3.21
N THR A 457 -26.42 6.86 -2.97
CA THR A 457 -27.50 7.44 -2.14
C THR A 457 -27.02 7.65 -0.70
N HIS A 458 -26.25 6.71 -0.14
CA HIS A 458 -25.66 6.84 1.20
C HIS A 458 -24.62 7.97 1.24
N PHE A 459 -23.77 8.07 0.22
CA PHE A 459 -22.81 9.17 0.07
C PHE A 459 -23.53 10.54 0.04
N ASP A 460 -24.57 10.68 -0.78
CA ASP A 460 -25.35 11.92 -0.88
C ASP A 460 -26.03 12.27 0.44
N ALA A 461 -26.53 11.27 1.17
CA ALA A 461 -27.11 11.47 2.50
C ALA A 461 -26.06 12.03 3.48
N TRP A 462 -24.85 11.48 3.49
CA TRP A 462 -23.74 12.01 4.30
C TRP A 462 -23.34 13.43 3.90
N ARG A 463 -23.26 13.73 2.61
CA ARG A 463 -22.96 15.09 2.12
C ARG A 463 -24.05 16.11 2.49
N LYS A 464 -25.31 15.68 2.62
CA LYS A 464 -26.41 16.52 3.12
C LYS A 464 -26.37 16.71 4.64
N LEU A 465 -26.04 15.66 5.39
CA LEU A 465 -25.95 15.69 6.85
C LEU A 465 -24.74 16.48 7.36
N ASP A 466 -23.61 16.38 6.66
CA ASP A 466 -22.38 17.12 6.96
C ASP A 466 -21.82 17.81 5.69
N PRO A 467 -22.44 18.92 5.23
CA PRO A 467 -21.96 19.68 4.08
C PRO A 467 -20.55 20.26 4.32
N SER A 468 -20.25 20.52 5.60
CA SER A 468 -18.95 20.93 6.08
C SER A 468 -17.93 19.80 6.16
N MET A 469 -18.24 18.56 5.77
CA MET A 469 -17.37 17.36 5.82
C MET A 469 -16.37 17.41 6.98
N ASN A 470 -16.88 17.62 8.19
CA ASN A 470 -16.09 17.64 9.42
C ASN A 470 -15.77 16.21 9.89
N ARG A 471 -16.66 15.25 9.60
CA ARG A 471 -16.54 13.86 10.05
C ARG A 471 -16.10 12.91 8.95
N ILE A 472 -16.81 12.89 7.81
CA ILE A 472 -16.54 11.96 6.71
C ILE A 472 -16.06 12.75 5.50
N VAL A 473 -14.74 12.79 5.34
CA VAL A 473 -14.10 13.50 4.23
C VAL A 473 -13.99 12.60 3.02
N LEU A 474 -13.37 11.43 3.18
CA LEU A 474 -13.29 10.42 2.13
C LEU A 474 -14.43 9.41 2.30
N PHE A 475 -14.98 8.95 1.19
CA PHE A 475 -16.00 7.90 1.16
C PHE A 475 -15.51 6.80 0.21
N ALA A 476 -15.23 5.62 0.75
CA ALA A 476 -14.59 4.52 0.03
C ALA A 476 -15.33 3.21 0.29
N ALA A 477 -16.08 2.75 -0.72
CA ALA A 477 -16.95 1.58 -0.65
C ALA A 477 -16.50 0.47 -1.61
N SER A 478 -16.92 -0.75 -1.30
CA SER A 478 -16.72 -1.95 -2.14
C SER A 478 -17.86 -2.94 -1.98
N ASN A 479 -17.83 -4.05 -2.73
CA ASN A 479 -18.75 -5.17 -2.51
C ASN A 479 -18.53 -5.86 -1.14
N ALA A 480 -17.36 -5.70 -0.50
CA ALA A 480 -17.10 -6.16 0.86
C ALA A 480 -17.55 -5.13 1.94
N ASP A 481 -17.63 -3.85 1.56
CA ASP A 481 -18.10 -2.78 2.43
C ASP A 481 -18.94 -1.73 1.69
N THR A 482 -20.26 -1.89 1.73
CA THR A 482 -21.20 -0.92 1.14
C THR A 482 -21.45 0.31 2.01
N ASP A 483 -20.98 0.34 3.26
CA ASP A 483 -21.20 1.46 4.18
C ASP A 483 -20.33 2.67 3.79
N GLY A 484 -19.14 2.42 3.21
CA GLY A 484 -18.24 3.42 2.63
C GLY A 484 -17.52 4.34 3.62
N ALA A 485 -17.92 4.32 4.89
CA ALA A 485 -17.37 5.14 5.96
C ALA A 485 -16.55 4.33 6.99
N THR A 486 -16.53 2.99 6.89
CA THR A 486 -15.91 2.09 7.90
C THR A 486 -14.46 2.46 8.21
N TYR A 487 -13.69 2.82 7.18
CA TYR A 487 -12.27 3.11 7.28
C TYR A 487 -11.96 4.62 7.21
N THR A 488 -12.99 5.47 7.13
CA THR A 488 -12.84 6.93 6.92
C THR A 488 -13.64 7.77 7.92
N ASP A 489 -14.25 7.14 8.92
CA ASP A 489 -14.94 7.87 9.99
C ASP A 489 -13.92 8.68 10.80
N SER A 490 -14.19 9.99 10.92
CA SER A 490 -13.41 10.98 11.68
C SER A 490 -11.99 11.26 11.17
N ASN A 491 -11.47 10.45 10.23
CA ASN A 491 -10.18 10.65 9.58
C ASN A 491 -10.23 10.20 8.11
N PRO A 492 -9.56 10.89 7.17
CA PRO A 492 -8.71 12.06 7.39
C PRO A 492 -9.51 13.36 7.56
N SER A 493 -8.85 14.42 8.07
CA SER A 493 -9.40 15.77 8.02
C SER A 493 -9.37 16.35 6.60
N LYS A 494 -10.14 17.41 6.34
CA LYS A 494 -10.17 18.09 5.03
C LYS A 494 -8.81 18.57 4.57
N VAL A 495 -7.99 19.08 5.49
CA VAL A 495 -6.65 19.61 5.19
C VAL A 495 -5.74 18.48 4.70
N VAL A 496 -5.83 17.31 5.33
CA VAL A 496 -5.08 16.11 4.93
C VAL A 496 -5.53 15.63 3.54
N ALA A 497 -6.84 15.54 3.29
CA ALA A 497 -7.36 15.13 1.98
C ALA A 497 -7.00 16.13 0.87
N ALA A 498 -7.06 17.43 1.15
CA ALA A 498 -6.62 18.47 0.22
C ALA A 498 -5.12 18.38 -0.08
N ARG A 499 -4.29 18.10 0.94
CA ARG A 499 -2.85 17.88 0.79
C ARG A 499 -2.54 16.64 -0.06
N MET A 500 -3.26 15.54 0.15
CA MET A 500 -3.18 14.33 -0.69
C MET A 500 -3.43 14.69 -2.16
N THR A 501 -4.53 15.40 -2.47
CA THR A 501 -4.85 15.81 -3.85
C THR A 501 -3.79 16.77 -4.41
N ALA A 502 -3.28 17.73 -3.63
CA ALA A 502 -2.27 18.68 -4.07
C ALA A 502 -0.93 17.98 -4.41
N LEU A 503 -0.48 17.06 -3.58
CA LEU A 503 0.72 16.26 -3.82
C LEU A 503 0.57 15.36 -5.05
N ALA A 504 -0.60 14.73 -5.22
CA ALA A 504 -0.88 13.93 -6.41
C ALA A 504 -0.89 14.79 -7.69
N LYS A 505 -1.41 16.04 -7.63
CA LYS A 505 -1.34 16.99 -8.75
C LYS A 505 0.09 17.39 -9.08
N ALA A 506 0.92 17.67 -8.08
CA ALA A 506 2.34 17.97 -8.28
C ALA A 506 3.08 16.78 -8.91
N ALA A 507 2.83 15.57 -8.41
CA ALA A 507 3.40 14.35 -8.98
C ALA A 507 2.95 14.13 -10.44
N SER A 508 1.66 14.32 -10.75
CA SER A 508 1.13 14.23 -12.12
C SER A 508 1.78 15.26 -13.06
N ALA A 509 2.05 16.48 -12.58
CA ALA A 509 2.74 17.50 -13.38
C ALA A 509 4.19 17.08 -13.68
N GLU A 510 4.93 16.56 -12.70
CA GLU A 510 6.29 16.05 -12.89
C GLU A 510 6.32 14.88 -13.90
N ILE A 511 5.33 13.96 -13.83
CA ILE A 511 5.16 12.84 -14.76
C ILE A 511 4.91 13.31 -16.19
N GLU A 512 4.13 14.39 -16.36
CA GLU A 512 3.83 14.99 -17.66
C GLU A 512 5.03 15.77 -18.23
N GLU A 513 5.82 16.44 -17.37
CA GLU A 513 6.98 17.22 -17.79
C GLU A 513 8.20 16.35 -18.14
N LYS A 514 8.57 15.41 -17.27
CA LYS A 514 9.83 14.64 -17.41
C LYS A 514 9.71 13.45 -18.35
N THR A 515 8.54 12.80 -18.40
CA THR A 515 8.30 11.58 -19.18
C THR A 515 9.43 10.54 -19.00
N VAL A 516 10.29 10.30 -19.99
CA VAL A 516 11.34 9.28 -19.91
C VAL A 516 12.47 9.64 -18.94
N ASP A 517 12.72 10.93 -18.70
CA ASP A 517 13.74 11.40 -17.74
C ASP A 517 13.20 11.50 -16.30
N LEU A 518 12.04 10.90 -16.02
CA LEU A 518 11.42 10.91 -14.69
C LEU A 518 12.23 10.06 -13.70
N GLU A 519 12.75 10.68 -12.66
CA GLU A 519 13.38 9.98 -11.54
C GLU A 519 12.34 9.60 -10.49
N ALA A 520 12.20 8.29 -10.23
CA ALA A 520 11.21 7.79 -9.27
C ALA A 520 11.31 8.46 -7.89
N ALA A 521 12.53 8.73 -7.41
CA ALA A 521 12.79 9.32 -6.09
C ALA A 521 12.12 10.69 -5.89
N ASN A 522 12.03 11.51 -6.95
CA ASN A 522 11.42 12.84 -6.88
C ASN A 522 9.94 12.78 -6.50
N LEU A 523 9.25 11.70 -6.90
CA LEU A 523 7.84 11.51 -6.56
C LEU A 523 7.60 11.12 -5.09
N PHE A 524 8.63 10.75 -4.33
CA PHE A 524 8.52 10.37 -2.91
C PHE A 524 9.07 11.45 -1.97
N ALA A 525 9.54 12.57 -2.51
CA ALA A 525 10.06 13.67 -1.72
C ALA A 525 9.00 14.77 -1.57
N SER A 526 8.74 15.22 -0.34
CA SER A 526 8.04 16.48 -0.11
C SER A 526 8.80 17.35 0.88
N PRO A 527 8.77 18.68 0.71
CA PRO A 527 9.41 19.58 1.65
C PRO A 527 8.74 19.47 3.02
N LEU A 528 9.54 19.67 4.07
CA LEU A 528 9.08 19.78 5.45
C LEU A 528 8.73 21.24 5.82
N SER A 529 8.86 22.16 4.86
CA SER A 529 8.67 23.59 5.08
C SER A 529 7.24 23.96 5.45
N ASP A 530 6.27 23.14 5.08
CA ASP A 530 4.84 23.45 5.27
C ASP A 530 4.33 23.11 6.68
N TYR A 531 5.21 22.66 7.58
CA TYR A 531 4.87 22.26 8.94
C TYR A 531 5.40 23.27 9.96
N ASP A 532 4.63 23.54 11.00
CA ASP A 532 5.02 24.48 12.07
C ASP A 532 6.23 23.96 12.85
N PHE A 533 6.33 22.64 13.02
CA PHE A 533 7.51 22.01 13.60
C PHE A 533 7.69 20.56 13.11
N VAL A 534 8.92 20.07 13.25
CA VAL A 534 9.33 18.72 12.89
C VAL A 534 10.17 18.10 13.99
N VAL A 535 9.75 16.94 14.47
CA VAL A 535 10.48 16.07 15.38
C VAL A 535 11.25 15.05 14.54
N HIS A 536 12.57 15.15 14.52
CA HIS A 536 13.45 14.21 13.83
C HIS A 536 13.73 13.03 14.75
N LEU A 537 13.46 11.81 14.28
CA LEU A 537 13.61 10.60 15.07
C LEU A 537 14.96 9.94 14.78
N ASN A 538 15.58 9.38 15.83
CA ASN A 538 16.79 8.59 15.69
C ASN A 538 16.52 7.34 14.84
N ALA A 539 17.40 7.06 13.87
CA ALA A 539 17.28 5.90 12.99
C ALA A 539 17.13 4.57 13.75
N SER A 540 17.77 4.44 14.91
CA SER A 540 17.68 3.26 15.77
C SER A 540 16.27 3.02 16.36
N ALA A 541 15.50 4.09 16.59
CA ALA A 541 14.13 3.99 17.09
C ALA A 541 13.13 3.59 15.98
N SER A 542 13.42 3.94 14.73
CA SER A 542 12.59 3.61 13.56
C SER A 542 12.99 2.29 12.87
N GLY A 543 13.77 1.42 13.52
CA GLY A 543 14.21 0.14 12.96
C GLY A 543 15.29 0.26 11.86
N GLY A 544 15.94 1.42 11.74
CA GLY A 544 17.09 1.62 10.87
C GLY A 544 18.41 1.33 11.59
N LYS A 545 19.34 0.63 10.91
CA LYS A 545 20.73 0.56 11.42
C LYS A 545 21.35 1.96 11.35
N LYS A 546 21.98 2.43 12.43
CA LYS A 546 22.95 3.54 12.34
C LYS A 546 23.96 3.18 11.24
N ARG A 547 24.23 4.10 10.30
CA ARG A 547 25.41 3.98 9.43
C ARG A 547 26.60 3.77 10.38
N ARG A 548 27.20 2.58 10.36
CA ARG A 548 28.37 2.28 11.19
C ARG A 548 29.43 3.33 10.88
N SER A 549 29.69 4.22 11.82
CA SER A 549 30.95 4.94 11.87
C SER A 549 32.04 3.87 11.97
N LEU A 550 33.06 3.95 11.11
CA LEU A 550 34.18 3.01 11.12
C LEU A 550 34.96 2.99 12.46
N ASN A 551 34.62 3.86 13.42
CA ASN A 551 35.37 4.08 14.65
C ASN A 551 34.62 3.86 15.98
N SER A 552 33.44 3.23 16.03
CA SER A 552 32.78 2.93 17.32
C SER A 552 32.77 1.43 17.64
N ASN A 553 33.37 1.10 18.79
CA ASN A 553 33.63 -0.23 19.34
C ASN A 553 32.46 -1.22 19.27
N ALA A 554 32.86 -2.49 19.16
CA ALA A 554 32.05 -3.69 19.05
C ALA A 554 30.86 -3.74 20.04
N ALA A 555 29.64 -3.65 19.51
CA ALA A 555 28.49 -4.29 20.15
C ALA A 555 28.73 -5.81 20.11
N PHE A 556 28.69 -6.46 21.27
CA PHE A 556 28.87 -7.91 21.37
C PHE A 556 27.71 -8.60 20.64
N LYS A 557 28.00 -9.34 19.55
CA LYS A 557 27.02 -10.12 18.78
C LYS A 557 26.10 -10.99 19.65
N ASN A 558 26.58 -11.43 20.82
CA ASN A 558 25.83 -12.24 21.76
C ASN A 558 24.68 -11.48 22.44
N LEU A 559 24.83 -10.17 22.71
CA LEU A 559 23.74 -9.34 23.22
C LEU A 559 22.72 -9.00 22.12
N GLU A 560 23.18 -8.81 20.88
CA GLU A 560 22.29 -8.62 19.73
C GLU A 560 21.43 -9.88 19.51
N LEU A 561 22.03 -11.08 19.53
CA LEU A 561 21.31 -12.35 19.43
C LEU A 561 20.33 -12.57 20.60
N ALA A 562 20.77 -12.37 21.84
CA ALA A 562 19.88 -12.52 23.01
C ALA A 562 18.69 -11.53 23.01
N SER A 563 18.84 -10.35 22.41
CA SER A 563 17.76 -9.36 22.27
C SER A 563 16.78 -9.63 21.11
N LEU A 564 17.18 -10.51 20.17
CA LEU A 564 16.32 -11.06 19.11
C LEU A 564 15.46 -12.20 19.64
N ASP A 565 15.97 -12.94 20.62
CA ASP A 565 15.32 -14.08 21.25
C ASP A 565 14.36 -13.70 22.41
N ASP A 566 14.18 -12.40 22.71
CA ASP A 566 13.22 -11.96 23.71
C ASP A 566 11.80 -11.84 23.09
N PRO A 567 10.90 -12.80 23.36
CA PRO A 567 9.55 -12.76 22.81
C PRO A 567 8.74 -11.58 23.36
N SER A 568 9.13 -10.98 24.49
CA SER A 568 8.39 -9.88 25.11
C SER A 568 8.25 -8.67 24.19
N MET A 569 9.23 -8.46 23.29
CA MET A 569 9.30 -7.31 22.41
C MET A 569 8.70 -7.54 21.01
N VAL A 570 8.12 -8.71 20.75
CA VAL A 570 7.41 -8.99 19.49
C VAL A 570 6.22 -8.03 19.36
N GLY A 571 6.07 -7.43 18.18
CA GLY A 571 5.01 -6.44 17.92
C GLY A 571 5.17 -5.08 18.61
N PHE A 572 6.31 -4.81 19.27
CA PHE A 572 6.57 -3.51 19.89
C PHE A 572 7.05 -2.49 18.85
N GLU A 573 6.25 -1.45 18.61
CA GLU A 573 6.55 -0.37 17.68
C GLU A 573 6.63 0.98 18.42
N PRO A 574 7.81 1.38 18.93
CA PRO A 574 7.94 2.51 19.85
C PRO A 574 7.51 3.84 19.22
N VAL A 575 7.79 4.06 17.94
CA VAL A 575 7.39 5.29 17.22
C VAL A 575 5.87 5.37 17.07
N THR A 576 5.19 4.24 16.82
CA THR A 576 3.74 4.18 16.70
C THR A 576 3.08 4.44 18.05
N SER A 577 3.58 3.80 19.11
CA SER A 577 3.11 4.03 20.49
C SER A 577 3.31 5.48 20.93
N PHE A 578 4.48 6.05 20.64
CA PHE A 578 4.77 7.45 20.93
C PHE A 578 3.84 8.41 20.19
N LEU A 579 3.58 8.17 18.90
CA LEU A 579 2.64 8.98 18.13
C LEU A 579 1.22 8.93 18.72
N HIS A 580 0.76 7.74 19.13
CA HIS A 580 -0.56 7.57 19.74
C HIS A 580 -0.68 8.35 21.06
N GLU A 581 0.38 8.31 21.89
CA GLU A 581 0.45 9.10 23.12
C GLU A 581 0.42 10.61 22.83
N LEU A 582 1.18 11.08 21.84
CA LEU A 582 1.14 12.49 21.41
C LEU A 582 -0.24 12.92 20.92
N GLN A 583 -0.92 12.08 20.15
CA GLN A 583 -2.28 12.35 19.66
C GLN A 583 -3.30 12.37 20.80
N SER A 584 -3.16 11.48 21.79
CA SER A 584 -4.02 11.47 22.97
C SER A 584 -3.85 12.74 23.83
N LEU A 585 -2.60 13.16 24.06
CA LEU A 585 -2.28 14.30 24.91
C LEU A 585 -2.53 15.66 24.24
N TYR A 586 -2.12 15.81 22.97
CA TYR A 586 -2.09 17.10 22.28
C TYR A 586 -2.97 17.17 21.03
N GLY A 587 -3.74 16.13 20.70
CA GLY A 587 -4.56 16.08 19.48
C GLY A 587 -5.62 17.18 19.37
N SER A 588 -6.02 17.80 20.49
CA SER A 588 -6.90 18.98 20.50
C SER A 588 -6.21 20.25 19.96
N ALA A 589 -4.89 20.34 20.11
CA ALA A 589 -4.09 21.51 19.79
C ALA A 589 -3.17 21.32 18.59
N VAL A 590 -2.76 20.09 18.29
CA VAL A 590 -1.78 19.74 17.27
C VAL A 590 -2.31 18.63 16.38
N LEU A 591 -2.21 18.83 15.06
CA LEU A 591 -2.38 17.77 14.08
C LEU A 591 -1.01 17.18 13.74
N PHE A 592 -0.77 15.93 14.16
CA PHE A 592 0.49 15.21 13.93
C PHE A 592 0.46 14.37 12.66
N PHE A 593 1.53 14.42 11.90
CA PHE A 593 1.75 13.72 10.63
C PHE A 593 2.97 12.80 10.75
N SER A 594 2.84 11.55 10.32
CA SER A 594 3.91 10.56 10.40
C SER A 594 3.95 9.66 9.16
N GLY A 595 5.17 9.34 8.74
CA GLY A 595 5.47 8.38 7.68
C GLY A 595 5.98 7.04 8.20
N GLY A 596 5.98 6.83 9.52
CA GLY A 596 6.55 5.64 10.15
C GLY A 596 8.00 5.40 9.72
N VAL A 597 8.32 4.14 9.42
CA VAL A 597 9.69 3.71 9.04
C VAL A 597 10.14 4.28 7.69
N GLU A 598 9.20 4.62 6.80
CA GLU A 598 9.56 5.15 5.48
C GLU A 598 10.08 6.59 5.55
N ARG A 599 9.67 7.34 6.57
CA ARG A 599 10.14 8.70 6.82
C ARG A 599 10.21 8.96 8.33
N PRO A 600 11.41 8.87 8.95
CA PRO A 600 11.61 8.88 10.40
C PRO A 600 11.49 10.28 11.01
N VAL A 601 10.36 10.94 10.77
CA VAL A 601 10.02 12.25 11.35
C VAL A 601 8.55 12.26 11.74
N ILE A 602 8.23 13.02 12.79
CA ILE A 602 6.86 13.38 13.15
C ILE A 602 6.74 14.88 12.96
N ALA A 603 5.87 15.31 12.06
CA ALA A 603 5.63 16.74 11.81
C ALA A 603 4.33 17.18 12.46
N GLY A 604 4.25 18.45 12.88
CA GLY A 604 3.08 19.00 13.57
C GLY A 604 2.56 20.28 12.92
N LEU A 605 1.23 20.43 12.94
CA LEU A 605 0.53 21.67 12.64
C LEU A 605 -0.28 22.12 13.85
N TRP A 606 -0.15 23.37 14.26
CA TRP A 606 -1.00 23.95 15.30
C TRP A 606 -2.42 24.14 14.76
N SER A 607 -3.40 23.62 15.49
CA SER A 607 -4.81 23.77 15.15
C SER A 607 -5.19 25.26 15.18
N PRO A 608 -5.92 25.78 14.16
CA PRO A 608 -6.44 27.14 14.19
C PRO A 608 -7.32 27.44 15.42
N GLN A 609 -7.83 26.41 16.10
CA GLN A 609 -8.61 26.52 17.34
C GLN A 609 -7.76 26.94 18.56
N THR A 610 -6.43 26.99 18.41
CA THR A 610 -5.46 27.42 19.43
C THR A 610 -5.13 28.92 19.36
N ALA A 611 -5.81 29.68 18.49
CA ALA A 611 -5.64 31.12 18.38
C ALA A 611 -5.90 31.83 19.74
N PRO A 612 -5.25 32.99 19.99
CA PRO A 612 -5.40 33.74 21.23
C PRO A 612 -6.87 34.02 21.56
N ARG A 613 -7.26 33.77 22.81
CA ARG A 613 -8.64 33.96 23.27
C ARG A 613 -8.71 34.27 24.76
N SER A 614 -9.88 34.70 25.24
CA SER A 614 -10.07 34.94 26.68
C SER A 614 -9.74 33.69 27.50
N TRP A 615 -9.05 33.89 28.62
CA TRP A 615 -8.66 32.80 29.50
C TRP A 615 -9.89 32.10 30.09
N LYS A 616 -9.91 30.76 30.02
CA LYS A 616 -10.97 29.90 30.57
C LYS A 616 -10.37 28.66 31.21
N VAL A 617 -11.03 28.14 32.23
CA VAL A 617 -10.59 26.94 32.96
C VAL A 617 -10.65 25.68 32.09
N ASN A 618 -11.58 25.63 31.13
CA ASN A 618 -11.83 24.44 30.30
C ASN A 618 -11.02 24.40 29.00
N LEU A 619 -9.86 25.06 28.94
CA LEU A 619 -8.96 24.96 27.79
C LEU A 619 -8.23 23.61 27.85
N ALA A 620 -8.40 22.79 26.82
CA ALA A 620 -7.89 21.42 26.75
C ALA A 620 -6.40 21.33 26.34
N TYR A 621 -5.63 22.42 26.48
CA TYR A 621 -4.23 22.51 26.07
C TYR A 621 -3.44 23.50 26.92
N SER A 622 -2.11 23.35 26.90
CA SER A 622 -1.19 24.20 27.66
C SER A 622 -1.22 25.65 27.16
N THR A 623 -1.41 26.60 28.08
CA THR A 623 -1.53 28.04 27.76
C THR A 623 -0.68 28.93 28.67
N ILE A 624 -0.30 30.10 28.16
CA ILE A 624 0.35 31.19 28.87
C ILE A 624 -0.61 32.39 28.89
N PRO A 625 -0.83 33.03 30.06
CA PRO A 625 -1.58 34.28 30.13
C PRO A 625 -0.72 35.43 29.59
N VAL A 626 -1.27 36.20 28.66
CA VAL A 626 -0.65 37.40 28.07
C VAL A 626 -1.59 38.58 28.29
N LYS A 627 -1.07 39.66 28.87
CA LYS A 627 -1.83 40.90 29.08
C LYS A 627 -1.76 41.75 27.83
N GLU A 628 -2.91 42.24 27.35
CA GLU A 628 -2.90 43.17 26.21
C GLU A 628 -2.28 44.53 26.58
N PRO A 629 -1.52 45.16 25.68
CA PRO A 629 -0.88 46.45 25.94
C PRO A 629 -1.87 47.62 26.10
N LYS A 630 -3.17 47.45 25.77
CA LYS A 630 -4.19 48.50 25.83
C LYS A 630 -5.50 48.08 26.54
N GLY A 631 -5.51 46.98 27.29
CA GLY A 631 -6.70 46.48 28.00
C GLY A 631 -6.38 45.84 29.35
N GLU A 632 -7.40 45.68 30.20
CA GLU A 632 -7.31 44.91 31.45
C GLU A 632 -7.47 43.40 31.22
N ASP A 633 -7.91 42.99 30.04
CA ASP A 633 -8.19 41.59 29.72
C ASP A 633 -6.92 40.76 29.50
N VAL A 634 -6.91 39.56 30.11
CA VAL A 634 -5.86 38.56 29.96
C VAL A 634 -6.27 37.56 28.88
N GLN A 635 -5.47 37.47 27.81
CA GLN A 635 -5.63 36.45 26.78
C GLN A 635 -4.80 35.21 27.11
N ALA A 636 -5.37 34.04 26.85
CA ALA A 636 -4.65 32.77 26.85
C ALA A 636 -4.04 32.54 25.46
N HIS A 637 -2.71 32.45 25.41
CA HIS A 637 -1.95 32.03 24.24
C HIS A 637 -1.50 30.58 24.42
N ILE A 638 -1.41 29.80 23.35
CA ILE A 638 -0.86 28.45 23.43
C ILE A 638 0.62 28.47 23.82
N ASN A 639 1.01 27.60 24.77
CA ASN A 639 2.39 27.48 25.21
C ASN A 639 3.19 26.54 24.29
N LYS A 640 3.54 27.02 23.09
CA LYS A 640 4.23 26.21 22.08
C LYS A 640 5.55 25.64 22.61
N ASP A 641 6.35 26.45 23.31
CA ASP A 641 7.66 26.04 23.83
C ASP A 641 7.55 24.94 24.88
N ALA A 642 6.59 25.05 25.82
CA ALA A 642 6.39 24.00 26.83
C ALA A 642 5.90 22.69 26.21
N ILE A 643 4.95 22.74 25.27
CA ILE A 643 4.46 21.53 24.58
C ILE A 643 5.63 20.85 23.85
N LEU A 644 6.47 21.60 23.13
CA LEU A 644 7.63 21.01 22.44
C LEU A 644 8.67 20.46 23.43
N ALA A 645 8.87 21.08 24.59
CA ALA A 645 9.73 20.54 25.64
C ALA A 645 9.16 19.26 26.28
N GLU A 646 7.85 19.18 26.46
CA GLU A 646 7.16 17.97 26.93
C GLU A 646 7.26 16.84 25.90
N VAL A 647 7.08 17.14 24.61
CA VAL A 647 7.29 16.21 23.50
C VAL A 647 8.73 15.67 23.51
N ALA A 648 9.73 16.56 23.67
CA ALA A 648 11.13 16.17 23.78
C ALA A 648 11.37 15.23 24.96
N ARG A 649 10.78 15.54 26.13
CA ARG A 649 10.90 14.72 27.34
C ARG A 649 10.25 13.34 27.19
N LEU A 650 9.06 13.28 26.60
CA LEU A 650 8.33 12.01 26.38
C LEU A 650 9.07 11.11 25.39
N GLY A 651 9.59 11.67 24.29
CA GLY A 651 10.32 10.89 23.29
C GLY A 651 11.72 10.49 23.73
N GLY A 652 12.34 11.25 24.64
CA GLY A 652 13.67 10.96 25.18
C GLY A 652 14.71 10.68 24.09
N ASP A 653 15.45 9.58 24.23
CA ASP A 653 16.51 9.16 23.30
C ASP A 653 16.00 8.81 21.88
N MET A 654 14.69 8.67 21.69
CA MET A 654 14.12 8.45 20.35
C MET A 654 14.19 9.70 19.47
N ILE A 655 14.28 10.89 20.07
CA ILE A 655 14.30 12.16 19.35
C ILE A 655 15.75 12.60 19.16
N GLU A 656 16.13 12.86 17.91
CA GLU A 656 17.44 13.44 17.56
C GLU A 656 17.43 14.96 17.73
N LYS A 657 16.40 15.62 17.20
CA LYS A 657 16.21 17.06 17.30
C LYS A 657 14.75 17.46 17.03
N ILE A 658 14.36 18.63 17.50
CA ILE A 658 13.10 19.28 17.17
C ILE A 658 13.40 20.60 16.46
N GLU A 659 12.88 20.76 15.24
CA GLU A 659 12.98 21.98 14.46
C GLU A 659 11.63 22.67 14.46
N ALA A 660 11.54 23.84 15.09
CA ALA A 660 10.36 24.70 15.03
C ALA A 660 10.57 25.80 14.01
N GLN A 661 9.60 26.01 13.12
CA GLN A 661 9.58 27.18 12.27
C GLN A 661 9.10 28.37 13.08
N ARG A 662 9.87 29.46 13.04
CA ARG A 662 9.55 30.72 13.73
C ARG A 662 8.76 31.65 12.83
#